data_AF-A0AAD4CXN0-F1
#
_entry.id   AF-A0AAD4CXN0-F1
#
_cell.length_a   1.000
_cell.length_b   1.000
_cell.length_c   1.000
_cell.angle_alpha   90.00
_cell.angle_beta   90.00
_cell.angle_gamma   90.00
#
_symmetry.space_group_name_H-M   'P 1'
#
loop_
_entity.id
_entity.type
_entity.pdbx_description
1 polymer ?
#
loop_
_entity_poly.entity_id
_entity_poly.type
_entity_poly.pdbx_seq_one_letter_code
_entity_poly.pdbx_strand_id
1 'polypeptide(L)'
;MKRGEAQSCTFVGRGPKGRTAQGRSSPSHVQDRVQHLENLILSLVQRKELEETYTTSVSRDDPNVAPQSSRQSIQETSPSTTTVISDAKGSPFDPSSKLLVGEAGTSYIDGAHWSAILEEYNEFWVNPENASLASLALLYAILTLVASTYQRLGEPLPSTLEDTASVIRTFRKRAAQCLAQSNYTIPGQRKVEALFVYTMGEFYRTNDAQVSVSFLLSLTIRLALRTGYHRDPRHFPAISPFVGEMRRRMWAILKQLDTLISFQVGLPRTIQDWQHDVEMPRNLSDEDFGEETQVLPPPRPDAEYTRTSYVRTKGAVMSIFGKISDLAYSWESMTYEETLEIDRHLEEAHDLFPEVFRVKPIEQSITDSSELILQRYTLAILYQKSRCVLHRKYLGEAHNTIRYAYSRWACLSASKAILHHQADLHNETQPGGILYRDRIFPNSLQYADYLLASMIICLELSYGNGNEDRRDQPKNGIAVVIEGREDLLATLQTSHRIFETSRRQSTDAQKAYAALTIMLQRAQRGLLYSARTSEQPALHDKTVVPAQTPPVQPPPYGSWQRTDDPSYTHQTMNPGMTSQTNPAEPSFASLASPLFNVIASVESYEEFLPFLTASTVTARDPETRLPTRAFLTVGYGPLSETFTSRVDCDRSRWIVEARSGAKFGVDSKDGQDASMFPGANEVIFEYLSTRWELTPGEGAAQSKSTKVELQIRFEFRNQLHAAMMSAVEGQMAGVMIEAFEKRIREVVRS
;
A
#
# COMPACT_ATOMS: atom_id res chain seq x y z
N MET A 1 17.79 12.92 -13.42
CA MET A 1 18.31 14.30 -13.26
C MET A 1 19.77 14.18 -12.81
N LYS A 2 20.76 14.75 -13.51
CA LYS A 2 22.17 14.64 -13.08
C LYS A 2 22.41 15.57 -11.88
N ARG A 3 22.79 14.99 -10.73
CA ARG A 3 23.36 15.70 -9.57
C ARG A 3 24.65 14.99 -9.16
N GLY A 4 25.62 15.77 -8.71
CA GLY A 4 26.96 15.27 -8.39
C GLY A 4 27.85 16.39 -7.89
N GLU A 5 27.74 16.68 -6.60
CA GLU A 5 28.75 17.43 -5.85
C GLU A 5 29.45 16.43 -4.93
N ALA A 6 30.78 16.38 -4.99
CA ALA A 6 31.57 15.45 -4.17
C ALA A 6 31.74 16.03 -2.76
N GLN A 7 31.42 15.24 -1.73
CA GLN A 7 31.74 15.61 -0.35
C GLN A 7 33.19 15.19 -0.06
N SER A 8 34.01 16.14 0.40
CA SER A 8 35.41 15.90 0.75
C SER A 8 35.67 16.24 2.21
N CYS A 9 36.34 15.35 2.93
CA CYS A 9 36.77 15.57 4.31
C CYS A 9 38.30 15.41 4.43
N THR A 10 38.91 16.17 5.33
CA THR A 10 40.35 16.18 5.56
C THR A 10 40.63 15.71 6.98
N PHE A 11 41.19 14.50 7.13
CA PHE A 11 41.44 13.92 8.45
C PHE A 11 42.80 14.38 9.02
N VAL A 12 42.81 14.87 10.27
CA VAL A 12 44.01 15.31 10.99
C VAL A 12 44.06 14.67 12.37
N GLY A 13 45.03 13.79 12.61
CA GLY A 13 45.23 13.14 13.91
C GLY A 13 45.78 14.11 14.97
N ARG A 14 45.13 14.20 16.14
CA ARG A 14 45.67 14.89 17.34
C ARG A 14 45.95 13.88 18.46
N GLY A 15 47.13 14.00 19.07
CA GLY A 15 47.59 13.17 20.18
C GLY A 15 46.85 13.45 21.52
N PRO A 16 46.99 12.56 22.52
CA PRO A 16 46.15 12.54 23.72
C PRO A 16 46.58 13.56 24.79
N LYS A 17 45.60 14.09 25.55
CA LYS A 17 45.82 14.86 26.78
C LYS A 17 44.79 14.51 27.88
N GLY A 18 45.31 14.21 29.07
CA GLY A 18 44.79 14.63 30.38
C GLY A 18 43.44 14.11 30.90
N ARG A 19 43.48 13.30 31.97
CA ARG A 19 42.31 13.01 32.85
C ARG A 19 42.00 14.21 33.77
N THR A 20 40.73 14.43 34.07
CA THR A 20 40.23 14.92 35.38
C THR A 20 38.93 14.17 35.73
N ALA A 21 38.47 14.25 36.98
CA ALA A 21 37.70 13.16 37.61
C ALA A 21 36.33 13.56 38.21
N GLN A 22 35.45 12.55 38.27
CA GLN A 22 34.37 12.28 39.24
C GLN A 22 33.32 13.36 39.62
N GLY A 23 32.06 13.00 39.42
CA GLY A 23 30.91 13.38 40.27
C GLY A 23 30.05 12.13 40.57
N ARG A 24 29.59 11.95 41.81
CA ARG A 24 28.90 10.72 42.28
C ARG A 24 27.40 10.96 42.56
N SER A 25 26.57 10.06 42.03
CA SER A 25 25.29 9.49 42.54
C SER A 25 24.38 10.28 43.53
N SER A 26 23.06 10.22 43.29
CA SER A 26 22.03 10.26 44.34
C SER A 26 21.10 9.03 44.25
N PRO A 27 20.62 8.41 45.36
CA PRO A 27 19.96 7.10 45.34
C PRO A 27 18.42 7.11 45.27
N SER A 28 17.76 8.27 45.19
CA SER A 28 16.29 8.37 45.36
C SER A 28 15.45 7.66 44.28
N HIS A 29 15.94 7.59 43.04
CA HIS A 29 15.14 7.20 41.89
C HIS A 29 14.74 5.70 41.83
N VAL A 30 15.28 4.84 42.69
CA VAL A 30 14.89 3.43 42.77
C VAL A 30 13.79 3.22 43.81
N GLN A 31 13.88 3.89 44.96
CA GLN A 31 12.90 3.75 46.04
C GLN A 31 11.51 4.26 45.61
N ASP A 32 11.46 5.40 44.92
CA ASP A 32 10.21 5.97 44.39
C ASP A 32 9.53 5.03 43.37
N ARG A 33 10.32 4.27 42.60
CA ARG A 33 9.82 3.30 41.62
C ARG A 33 9.31 2.02 42.28
N VAL A 34 9.90 1.60 43.40
CA VAL A 34 9.39 0.47 44.21
C VAL A 34 8.08 0.86 44.90
N GLN A 35 8.02 2.03 45.53
CA GLN A 35 6.79 2.50 46.18
C GLN A 35 5.63 2.68 45.20
N HIS A 36 5.91 3.13 43.97
CA HIS A 36 4.91 3.22 42.91
C HIS A 36 4.39 1.84 42.47
N LEU A 37 5.25 0.82 42.40
CA LEU A 37 4.85 -0.55 42.07
C LEU A 37 4.02 -1.20 43.20
N GLU A 38 4.40 -1.00 44.47
CA GLU A 38 3.62 -1.48 45.62
C GLU A 38 2.21 -0.88 45.64
N ASN A 39 2.08 0.43 45.43
CA ASN A 39 0.78 1.11 45.36
C ASN A 39 -0.06 0.61 44.17
N LEU A 40 0.57 0.31 43.03
CA LEU A 40 -0.12 -0.25 41.87
C LEU A 40 -0.66 -1.66 42.16
N ILE A 41 0.16 -2.52 42.79
CA ILE A 41 -0.21 -3.89 43.16
C ILE A 41 -1.35 -3.88 44.19
N LEU A 42 -1.28 -3.04 45.23
CA LEU A 42 -2.36 -2.87 46.20
C LEU A 42 -3.68 -2.45 45.53
N SER A 43 -3.64 -1.54 44.55
CA SER A 43 -4.83 -1.11 43.81
C SER A 43 -5.45 -2.20 42.92
N LEU A 44 -4.64 -3.19 42.50
CA LEU A 44 -5.09 -4.32 41.68
C LEU A 44 -5.64 -5.46 42.55
N VAL A 45 -5.03 -5.72 43.72
CA VAL A 45 -5.57 -6.66 44.71
C VAL A 45 -6.93 -6.17 45.22
N GLN A 46 -7.04 -4.89 45.57
CA GLN A 46 -8.29 -4.31 46.06
C GLN A 46 -9.41 -4.28 45.00
N ARG A 47 -9.08 -4.16 43.70
CA ARG A 47 -10.06 -4.37 42.62
C ARG A 47 -10.54 -5.82 42.54
N LYS A 48 -9.63 -6.78 42.69
CA LYS A 48 -9.96 -8.20 42.61
C LYS A 48 -10.85 -8.65 43.77
N GLU A 49 -10.61 -8.16 44.98
CA GLU A 49 -11.47 -8.41 46.15
C GLU A 49 -12.90 -7.83 45.95
N LEU A 50 -13.04 -6.69 45.25
CA LEU A 50 -14.34 -6.10 44.91
C LEU A 50 -15.10 -6.93 43.85
N GLU A 51 -14.40 -7.54 42.89
CA GLU A 51 -14.99 -8.43 41.87
C GLU A 51 -15.40 -9.81 42.45
N GLU A 52 -14.61 -10.37 43.37
CA GLU A 52 -14.95 -11.63 44.07
C GLU A 52 -16.10 -11.46 45.09
N THR A 53 -16.30 -10.25 45.63
CA THR A 53 -17.45 -9.94 46.52
C THR A 53 -18.77 -9.74 45.76
N TYR A 54 -18.72 -9.27 44.50
CA TYR A 54 -19.93 -9.08 43.68
C TYR A 54 -20.50 -10.38 43.12
N THR A 55 -19.70 -11.44 43.02
CA THR A 55 -20.09 -12.73 42.43
C THR A 55 -20.68 -13.73 43.43
N THR A 56 -20.64 -13.44 44.73
CA THR A 56 -21.07 -14.35 45.81
C THR A 56 -22.42 -14.03 46.46
N SER A 57 -23.14 -12.98 46.03
CA SER A 57 -24.35 -12.48 46.73
C SER A 57 -25.70 -12.72 46.04
N VAL A 58 -25.77 -13.36 44.87
CA VAL A 58 -27.04 -13.59 44.15
C VAL A 58 -27.27 -15.08 43.87
N SER A 59 -27.75 -15.82 44.88
CA SER A 59 -28.37 -17.15 44.73
C SER A 59 -29.03 -17.63 46.04
N ARG A 60 -30.36 -17.44 46.19
CA ARG A 60 -31.30 -18.27 46.98
C ARG A 60 -32.75 -17.73 46.96
N ASP A 61 -33.59 -18.38 46.16
CA ASP A 61 -35.02 -18.75 46.29
C ASP A 61 -36.02 -17.90 47.13
N ASP A 62 -37.02 -17.34 46.43
CA ASP A 62 -38.51 -17.50 46.56
C ASP A 62 -39.26 -17.38 47.93
N PRO A 63 -40.62 -17.22 47.97
CA PRO A 63 -41.53 -16.35 47.19
C PRO A 63 -42.59 -15.60 48.06
N ASN A 64 -43.10 -14.41 47.66
CA ASN A 64 -44.50 -13.98 47.99
C ASN A 64 -45.02 -12.66 47.33
N VAL A 65 -46.08 -12.80 46.53
CA VAL A 65 -47.31 -11.96 46.39
C VAL A 65 -47.30 -10.43 46.70
N ALA A 66 -47.23 -9.61 45.64
CA ALA A 66 -48.19 -8.55 45.17
C ALA A 66 -48.71 -7.38 46.09
N PRO A 67 -49.41 -6.34 45.58
CA PRO A 67 -49.27 -5.54 44.32
C PRO A 67 -49.47 -3.99 44.50
N GLN A 68 -49.56 -3.25 43.37
CA GLN A 68 -50.06 -1.85 43.17
C GLN A 68 -49.03 -0.69 43.34
N SER A 69 -49.10 0.44 42.61
CA SER A 69 -50.20 0.99 41.80
C SER A 69 -49.82 1.79 40.52
N SER A 70 -50.74 1.73 39.54
CA SER A 70 -51.26 2.84 38.71
C SER A 70 -50.35 3.79 37.89
N ARG A 71 -50.53 3.74 36.56
CA ARG A 71 -50.79 4.93 35.71
C ARG A 71 -51.85 4.61 34.65
N GLN A 72 -52.92 5.41 34.60
CA GLN A 72 -53.95 5.42 33.55
C GLN A 72 -53.57 6.52 32.53
N SER A 73 -53.60 6.22 31.21
CA SER A 73 -54.71 6.47 30.25
C SER A 73 -54.63 7.91 29.68
N ILE A 74 -54.89 8.21 28.38
CA ILE A 74 -56.09 7.88 27.59
C ILE A 74 -55.79 7.78 26.06
N GLN A 75 -56.33 6.72 25.45
CA GLN A 75 -56.93 6.51 24.10
C GLN A 75 -56.38 7.17 22.82
N GLU A 76 -56.36 6.35 21.75
CA GLU A 76 -57.16 6.61 20.54
C GLU A 76 -57.79 5.30 20.01
N THR A 77 -58.84 5.37 19.17
CA THR A 77 -59.83 4.30 18.95
C THR A 77 -59.89 3.71 17.53
N SER A 78 -60.13 2.40 17.41
CA SER A 78 -60.50 1.68 16.17
C SER A 78 -61.98 1.88 15.77
N PRO A 79 -62.38 1.49 14.54
CA PRO A 79 -63.03 0.16 14.31
C PRO A 79 -62.52 -0.55 13.02
N SER A 80 -62.39 -1.89 12.91
CA SER A 80 -63.40 -2.99 12.93
C SER A 80 -64.32 -2.96 11.69
N THR A 81 -64.55 -4.05 10.91
CA THR A 81 -65.19 -5.34 11.27
C THR A 81 -65.04 -6.36 10.08
N THR A 82 -64.45 -7.56 10.22
CA THR A 82 -65.05 -8.92 10.49
C THR A 82 -65.99 -9.47 9.39
N THR A 83 -65.82 -10.67 8.80
CA THR A 83 -66.45 -12.00 9.14
C THR A 83 -66.26 -13.02 7.96
N VAL A 84 -66.36 -14.36 8.03
CA VAL A 84 -66.09 -15.40 9.08
C VAL A 84 -66.11 -16.87 8.49
N ILE A 85 -65.26 -17.79 9.00
CA ILE A 85 -65.32 -19.30 9.07
C ILE A 85 -65.49 -20.22 7.82
N SER A 86 -64.59 -21.23 7.70
CA SER A 86 -64.93 -22.69 7.64
C SER A 86 -63.70 -23.63 7.82
N ASP A 87 -63.79 -24.62 8.72
CA ASP A 87 -62.74 -25.62 9.02
C ASP A 87 -62.65 -26.78 8.00
N ALA A 88 -61.46 -27.37 7.83
CA ALA A 88 -61.26 -28.74 7.37
C ALA A 88 -59.98 -29.38 7.95
N LYS A 89 -60.03 -30.68 8.31
CA LYS A 89 -58.95 -31.40 9.02
C LYS A 89 -57.91 -32.05 8.08
N GLY A 90 -56.63 -31.86 8.42
CA GLY A 90 -55.64 -32.94 8.55
C GLY A 90 -54.85 -33.42 7.31
N SER A 91 -53.58 -33.03 7.22
CA SER A 91 -52.46 -33.80 6.63
C SER A 91 -51.12 -33.16 7.03
N PRO A 92 -50.00 -33.89 7.21
CA PRO A 92 -48.80 -33.35 7.86
C PRO A 92 -47.64 -33.06 6.87
N PHE A 93 -47.59 -31.85 6.31
CA PHE A 93 -46.36 -31.31 5.72
C PHE A 93 -46.40 -29.78 5.80
N ASP A 94 -45.53 -29.20 6.63
CA ASP A 94 -45.28 -27.76 6.66
C ASP A 94 -43.81 -27.50 6.27
N PRO A 95 -43.53 -27.06 5.03
CA PRO A 95 -42.18 -26.73 4.58
C PRO A 95 -41.74 -25.31 5.00
N SER A 96 -42.48 -24.61 5.87
CA SER A 96 -42.19 -23.23 6.26
C SER A 96 -41.13 -23.05 7.36
N SER A 97 -40.13 -23.93 7.42
CA SER A 97 -38.87 -23.66 8.13
C SER A 97 -38.04 -22.62 7.36
N LYS A 98 -38.52 -21.37 7.33
CA LYS A 98 -37.73 -20.21 6.91
C LYS A 98 -36.53 -20.10 7.83
N LEU A 99 -35.36 -20.52 7.33
CA LEU A 99 -34.10 -20.28 7.98
C LEU A 99 -33.89 -18.76 8.02
N LEU A 100 -34.17 -18.15 9.18
CA LEU A 100 -33.75 -16.78 9.46
C LEU A 100 -32.22 -16.79 9.48
N VAL A 101 -31.62 -16.44 8.34
CA VAL A 101 -30.19 -16.12 8.24
C VAL A 101 -29.97 -14.98 9.22
N GLY A 102 -29.29 -15.30 10.33
CA GLY A 102 -29.07 -14.35 11.41
C GLY A 102 -28.29 -13.12 10.95
N GLU A 103 -28.37 -12.06 11.75
CA GLU A 103 -27.88 -10.70 11.49
C GLU A 103 -26.33 -10.55 11.37
N ALA A 104 -25.62 -11.57 10.90
CA ALA A 104 -24.21 -11.51 10.55
C ALA A 104 -24.07 -10.97 9.12
N GLY A 105 -23.46 -9.79 8.98
CA GLY A 105 -23.26 -9.11 7.69
C GLY A 105 -22.29 -9.83 6.74
N THR A 106 -22.13 -9.25 5.54
CA THR A 106 -21.34 -9.73 4.38
C THR A 106 -21.89 -10.92 3.58
N SER A 107 -22.84 -10.66 2.67
CA SER A 107 -23.13 -11.55 1.54
C SER A 107 -22.01 -11.47 0.48
N TYR A 108 -20.93 -12.24 0.63
CA TYR A 108 -19.77 -12.15 -0.27
C TYR A 108 -19.89 -12.92 -1.61
N ILE A 109 -21.08 -13.42 -1.94
CA ILE A 109 -21.44 -13.96 -3.25
C ILE A 109 -22.76 -13.29 -3.66
N ASP A 110 -22.87 -12.84 -4.91
CA ASP A 110 -24.10 -12.27 -5.48
C ASP A 110 -25.27 -13.25 -5.31
N GLY A 111 -26.43 -12.75 -4.87
CA GLY A 111 -27.45 -13.58 -4.20
C GLY A 111 -28.19 -14.59 -5.09
N ALA A 112 -28.01 -14.50 -6.40
CA ALA A 112 -28.61 -15.36 -7.43
C ALA A 112 -28.44 -16.87 -7.24
N HIS A 113 -27.49 -17.28 -6.42
CA HIS A 113 -27.04 -18.67 -6.33
C HIS A 113 -27.02 -19.25 -4.93
N TRP A 114 -27.41 -18.49 -3.90
CA TRP A 114 -27.55 -19.11 -2.58
C TRP A 114 -28.67 -20.16 -2.57
N SER A 115 -29.78 -19.94 -3.29
CA SER A 115 -30.84 -20.95 -3.48
C SER A 115 -30.33 -22.22 -4.15
N ALA A 116 -29.75 -22.12 -5.35
CA ALA A 116 -29.24 -23.29 -6.09
C ALA A 116 -28.06 -24.00 -5.38
N ILE A 117 -27.24 -23.27 -4.61
CA ILE A 117 -26.18 -23.86 -3.77
C ILE A 117 -26.79 -24.52 -2.52
N LEU A 118 -27.84 -23.96 -1.92
CA LEU A 118 -28.59 -24.57 -0.82
C LEU A 118 -29.34 -25.84 -1.28
N GLU A 119 -29.91 -25.83 -2.48
CA GLU A 119 -30.56 -27.00 -3.09
C GLU A 119 -29.53 -28.12 -3.30
N GLU A 120 -28.39 -27.84 -3.94
CA GLU A 120 -27.28 -28.79 -4.09
C GLU A 120 -26.69 -29.26 -2.74
N TYR A 121 -26.69 -28.39 -1.72
CA TYR A 121 -26.28 -28.74 -0.36
C TYR A 121 -27.31 -29.63 0.36
N ASN A 122 -28.60 -29.39 0.16
CA ASN A 122 -29.67 -30.23 0.71
C ASN A 122 -29.68 -31.60 0.02
N GLU A 123 -29.52 -31.63 -1.31
CA GLU A 123 -29.35 -32.87 -2.10
C GLU A 123 -28.12 -33.66 -1.66
N PHE A 124 -27.00 -32.98 -1.36
CA PHE A 124 -25.80 -33.63 -0.81
C PHE A 124 -26.08 -34.42 0.49
N TRP A 125 -26.93 -33.90 1.39
CA TRP A 125 -27.29 -34.61 2.61
C TRP A 125 -28.29 -35.76 2.38
N VAL A 126 -29.09 -35.69 1.31
CA VAL A 126 -29.99 -36.79 0.90
C VAL A 126 -29.22 -37.91 0.20
N ASN A 127 -28.25 -37.58 -0.65
CA ASN A 127 -27.41 -38.55 -1.35
C ASN A 127 -25.97 -38.05 -1.55
N PRO A 128 -25.07 -38.26 -0.57
CA PRO A 128 -23.70 -37.75 -0.62
C PRO A 128 -22.80 -38.47 -1.64
N GLU A 129 -23.17 -39.67 -2.10
CA GLU A 129 -22.37 -40.44 -3.07
C GLU A 129 -22.48 -39.88 -4.49
N ASN A 130 -23.57 -39.18 -4.82
CA ASN A 130 -23.75 -38.53 -6.12
C ASN A 130 -22.97 -37.21 -6.28
N ALA A 131 -22.36 -36.70 -5.20
CA ALA A 131 -21.75 -35.38 -5.18
C ALA A 131 -20.49 -35.29 -6.06
N SER A 132 -20.48 -34.37 -7.03
CA SER A 132 -19.30 -34.19 -7.89
C SER A 132 -18.11 -33.65 -7.09
N LEU A 133 -16.89 -34.03 -7.47
CA LEU A 133 -15.68 -33.46 -6.86
C LEU A 133 -15.59 -31.93 -7.03
N ALA A 134 -16.20 -31.36 -8.08
CA ALA A 134 -16.27 -29.91 -8.26
C ALA A 134 -17.26 -29.23 -7.28
N SER A 135 -18.39 -29.88 -7.02
CA SER A 135 -19.39 -29.47 -6.02
C SER A 135 -18.81 -29.50 -4.60
N LEU A 136 -18.11 -30.59 -4.25
CA LEU A 136 -17.40 -30.71 -2.98
C LEU A 136 -16.28 -29.67 -2.84
N ALA A 137 -15.57 -29.37 -3.93
CA ALA A 137 -14.58 -28.29 -3.94
C ALA A 137 -15.21 -26.91 -3.65
N LEU A 138 -16.35 -26.60 -4.27
CA LEU A 138 -17.11 -25.37 -4.04
C LEU A 138 -17.54 -25.28 -2.57
N LEU A 139 -18.13 -26.33 -2.01
CA LEU A 139 -18.56 -26.38 -0.61
C LEU A 139 -17.39 -26.16 0.36
N TYR A 140 -16.27 -26.88 0.19
CA TYR A 140 -15.08 -26.67 1.02
C TYR A 140 -14.46 -25.27 0.85
N ALA A 141 -14.54 -24.66 -0.34
CA ALA A 141 -14.07 -23.30 -0.57
C ALA A 141 -14.96 -22.27 0.15
N ILE A 142 -16.29 -22.43 0.11
CA ILE A 142 -17.25 -21.61 0.87
C ILE A 142 -16.97 -21.72 2.38
N LEU A 143 -16.84 -22.94 2.90
CA LEU A 143 -16.53 -23.18 4.32
C LEU A 143 -15.17 -22.57 4.74
N THR A 144 -14.17 -22.59 3.84
CA THR A 144 -12.87 -21.95 4.06
C THR A 144 -13.00 -20.42 4.15
N LEU A 145 -13.78 -19.81 3.26
CA LEU A 145 -14.02 -18.37 3.24
C LEU A 145 -14.77 -17.91 4.50
N VAL A 146 -15.82 -18.65 4.90
CA VAL A 146 -16.58 -18.38 6.14
C VAL A 146 -15.69 -18.52 7.37
N ALA A 147 -14.95 -19.63 7.51
CA ALA A 147 -14.06 -19.81 8.67
C ALA A 147 -12.95 -18.74 8.75
N SER A 148 -12.43 -18.30 7.60
CA SER A 148 -11.47 -17.19 7.53
C SER A 148 -12.08 -15.85 7.96
N THR A 149 -13.38 -15.63 7.69
CA THR A 149 -14.13 -14.46 8.16
C THR A 149 -14.24 -14.45 9.68
N TYR A 150 -14.64 -15.57 10.31
CA TYR A 150 -14.65 -15.71 11.78
C TYR A 150 -13.26 -15.46 12.39
N GLN A 151 -12.21 -16.01 11.79
CA GLN A 151 -10.83 -15.77 12.25
C GLN A 151 -10.44 -14.27 12.20
N ARG A 152 -10.82 -13.55 11.14
CA ARG A 152 -10.55 -12.10 11.00
C ARG A 152 -11.40 -11.24 11.94
N LEU A 153 -12.63 -11.67 12.25
CA LEU A 153 -13.49 -11.03 13.25
C LEU A 153 -12.98 -11.24 14.68
N GLY A 154 -12.16 -12.27 14.91
CA GLY A 154 -11.75 -12.71 16.25
C GLY A 154 -12.86 -13.47 16.99
N GLU A 155 -13.86 -13.95 16.25
CA GLU A 155 -15.03 -14.64 16.79
C GLU A 155 -14.82 -16.16 16.73
N PRO A 156 -15.18 -16.91 17.79
CA PRO A 156 -15.02 -18.36 17.80
C PRO A 156 -15.96 -19.03 16.79
N LEU A 157 -15.50 -20.12 16.17
CA LEU A 157 -16.39 -21.02 15.44
C LEU A 157 -17.38 -21.71 16.41
N PRO A 158 -18.50 -22.25 15.90
CA PRO A 158 -19.39 -23.10 16.69
C PRO A 158 -18.63 -24.18 17.46
N SER A 159 -19.01 -24.40 18.73
CA SER A 159 -18.26 -25.20 19.71
C SER A 159 -18.09 -26.70 19.38
N THR A 160 -18.66 -27.16 18.27
CA THR A 160 -18.49 -28.51 17.72
C THR A 160 -17.25 -28.66 16.83
N LEU A 161 -16.58 -27.57 16.48
CA LEU A 161 -15.42 -27.55 15.59
C LEU A 161 -14.10 -27.38 16.37
N GLU A 162 -13.01 -27.90 15.80
CA GLU A 162 -11.65 -27.73 16.31
C GLU A 162 -11.19 -26.25 16.23
N ASP A 163 -9.95 -25.98 16.68
CA ASP A 163 -9.24 -24.72 16.44
C ASP A 163 -9.46 -24.16 15.01
N THR A 164 -9.88 -22.90 14.95
CA THR A 164 -10.25 -22.20 13.71
C THR A 164 -9.15 -22.27 12.65
N ALA A 165 -7.87 -22.17 13.02
CA ALA A 165 -6.77 -22.26 12.07
C ALA A 165 -6.59 -23.70 11.52
N SER A 166 -6.79 -24.73 12.34
CA SER A 166 -6.85 -26.14 11.91
C SER A 166 -8.00 -26.39 10.94
N VAL A 167 -9.18 -25.86 11.23
CA VAL A 167 -10.39 -25.99 10.39
C VAL A 167 -10.17 -25.35 9.02
N ILE A 168 -9.73 -24.08 8.97
CA ILE A 168 -9.41 -23.36 7.72
C ILE A 168 -8.39 -24.13 6.90
N ARG A 169 -7.28 -24.57 7.51
CA ARG A 169 -6.23 -25.35 6.84
C ARG A 169 -6.77 -26.65 6.25
N THR A 170 -7.68 -27.32 6.96
CA THR A 170 -8.27 -28.59 6.54
C THR A 170 -9.23 -28.40 5.37
N PHE A 171 -10.20 -27.48 5.48
CA PHE A 171 -11.15 -27.20 4.39
C PHE A 171 -10.45 -26.67 3.14
N ARG A 172 -9.48 -25.75 3.28
CA ARG A 172 -8.66 -25.25 2.18
C ARG A 172 -7.93 -26.38 1.44
N LYS A 173 -7.31 -27.30 2.20
CA LYS A 173 -6.63 -28.47 1.65
C LYS A 173 -7.60 -29.40 0.93
N ARG A 174 -8.80 -29.62 1.47
CA ARG A 174 -9.85 -30.43 0.82
C ARG A 174 -10.35 -29.79 -0.47
N ALA A 175 -10.65 -28.48 -0.47
CA ALA A 175 -11.03 -27.74 -1.67
C ALA A 175 -9.99 -27.89 -2.80
N ALA A 176 -8.70 -27.68 -2.48
CA ALA A 176 -7.60 -27.85 -3.43
C ALA A 176 -7.45 -29.30 -3.93
N GLN A 177 -7.62 -30.30 -3.05
CA GLN A 177 -7.58 -31.72 -3.42
C GLN A 177 -8.74 -32.10 -4.36
N CYS A 178 -9.97 -31.67 -4.04
CA CYS A 178 -11.16 -31.90 -4.84
C CYS A 178 -11.06 -31.21 -6.22
N LEU A 179 -10.58 -29.95 -6.27
CA LEU A 179 -10.27 -29.27 -7.54
C LEU A 179 -9.28 -30.08 -8.38
N ALA A 180 -8.14 -30.47 -7.80
CA ALA A 180 -7.08 -31.20 -8.51
C ALA A 180 -7.58 -32.56 -9.04
N GLN A 181 -8.29 -33.33 -8.21
CA GLN A 181 -8.85 -34.63 -8.59
C GLN A 181 -10.00 -34.52 -9.62
N SER A 182 -10.81 -33.45 -9.57
CA SER A 182 -11.80 -33.16 -10.62
C SER A 182 -11.17 -32.79 -11.97
N ASN A 183 -9.84 -32.61 -12.02
CA ASN A 183 -9.08 -31.98 -13.08
C ASN A 183 -9.70 -30.62 -13.48
N TYR A 184 -9.54 -29.63 -12.59
CA TYR A 184 -10.06 -28.27 -12.76
C TYR A 184 -9.62 -27.58 -14.06
N THR A 185 -8.58 -28.07 -14.76
CA THR A 185 -8.14 -27.48 -16.04
C THR A 185 -9.12 -27.73 -17.19
N ILE A 186 -9.93 -28.78 -17.10
CA ILE A 186 -10.93 -29.19 -18.11
C ILE A 186 -12.30 -28.58 -17.74
N PRO A 187 -13.03 -27.97 -18.70
CA PRO A 187 -14.38 -27.47 -18.48
C PRO A 187 -15.31 -28.48 -17.81
N GLY A 188 -16.23 -27.98 -16.99
CA GLY A 188 -17.22 -28.80 -16.28
C GLY A 188 -18.05 -27.94 -15.33
N GLN A 189 -19.18 -28.49 -14.90
CA GLN A 189 -20.11 -27.85 -13.96
C GLN A 189 -19.41 -27.55 -12.62
N ARG A 190 -19.78 -26.43 -11.98
CA ARG A 190 -19.23 -25.87 -10.73
C ARG A 190 -17.71 -25.60 -10.70
N LYS A 191 -16.92 -25.96 -11.72
CA LYS A 191 -15.44 -25.82 -11.67
C LYS A 191 -14.95 -24.37 -11.71
N VAL A 192 -15.62 -23.49 -12.47
CA VAL A 192 -15.27 -22.07 -12.53
C VAL A 192 -15.58 -21.41 -11.20
N GLU A 193 -16.75 -21.72 -10.65
CA GLU A 193 -17.31 -21.24 -9.40
C GLU A 193 -16.48 -21.70 -8.20
N ALA A 194 -16.13 -22.99 -8.13
CA ALA A 194 -15.27 -23.55 -7.09
C ALA A 194 -13.88 -22.90 -7.07
N LEU A 195 -13.25 -22.73 -8.24
CA LEU A 195 -11.94 -22.10 -8.35
C LEU A 195 -12.00 -20.58 -8.08
N PHE A 196 -13.10 -19.93 -8.46
CA PHE A 196 -13.38 -18.53 -8.12
C PHE A 196 -13.49 -18.33 -6.60
N VAL A 197 -14.36 -19.10 -5.92
CA VAL A 197 -14.54 -19.00 -4.46
C VAL A 197 -13.24 -19.39 -3.73
N TYR A 198 -12.50 -20.39 -4.21
CA TYR A 198 -11.15 -20.70 -3.69
C TYR A 198 -10.21 -19.49 -3.81
N THR A 199 -10.19 -18.83 -4.96
CA THR A 199 -9.37 -17.62 -5.20
C THR A 199 -9.79 -16.46 -4.28
N MET A 200 -11.08 -16.28 -4.03
CA MET A 200 -11.58 -15.28 -3.08
C MET A 200 -11.22 -15.64 -1.63
N GLY A 201 -11.23 -16.92 -1.26
CA GLY A 201 -10.73 -17.40 0.03
C GLY A 201 -9.25 -17.06 0.25
N GLU A 202 -8.40 -17.16 -0.78
CA GLU A 202 -7.01 -16.70 -0.72
C GLU A 202 -6.89 -15.18 -0.65
N PHE A 203 -7.74 -14.45 -1.38
CA PHE A 203 -7.77 -12.98 -1.39
C PHE A 203 -8.09 -12.40 0.01
N TYR A 204 -9.13 -12.90 0.68
CA TYR A 204 -9.53 -12.44 2.02
C TYR A 204 -8.66 -12.98 3.16
N ARG A 205 -7.67 -13.83 2.87
CA ARG A 205 -6.79 -14.44 3.88
C ARG A 205 -5.80 -13.46 4.54
N THR A 206 -5.54 -12.31 3.91
CA THR A 206 -4.67 -11.24 4.45
C THR A 206 -5.19 -9.87 4.02
N ASN A 207 -4.78 -8.83 4.74
CA ASN A 207 -5.15 -7.45 4.45
C ASN A 207 -4.27 -6.80 3.36
N ASP A 208 -3.20 -7.48 2.92
CA ASP A 208 -2.22 -6.97 1.95
C ASP A 208 -2.40 -7.58 0.54
N ALA A 209 -1.85 -6.91 -0.48
CA ALA A 209 -1.86 -7.40 -1.85
C ALA A 209 -1.05 -8.71 -1.98
N GLN A 210 -1.58 -9.70 -2.71
CA GLN A 210 -0.94 -10.99 -2.94
C GLN A 210 -0.79 -11.28 -4.43
N VAL A 211 0.44 -11.33 -4.93
CA VAL A 211 0.73 -11.69 -6.34
C VAL A 211 0.27 -13.11 -6.67
N SER A 212 0.25 -14.03 -5.70
CA SER A 212 -0.34 -15.36 -5.87
C SER A 212 -1.82 -15.33 -6.25
N VAL A 213 -2.59 -14.34 -5.79
CA VAL A 213 -4.02 -14.21 -6.09
C VAL A 213 -4.25 -13.76 -7.53
N SER A 214 -3.40 -12.91 -8.11
CA SER A 214 -3.52 -12.52 -9.53
C SER A 214 -3.26 -13.71 -10.46
N PHE A 215 -2.35 -14.63 -10.10
CA PHE A 215 -2.15 -15.89 -10.82
C PHE A 215 -3.33 -16.87 -10.68
N LEU A 216 -3.92 -17.00 -9.50
CA LEU A 216 -5.12 -17.83 -9.29
C LEU A 216 -6.35 -17.26 -10.02
N LEU A 217 -6.50 -15.94 -10.04
CA LEU A 217 -7.54 -15.27 -10.81
C LEU A 217 -7.31 -15.45 -12.33
N SER A 218 -6.08 -15.28 -12.81
CA SER A 218 -5.69 -15.58 -14.20
C SER A 218 -6.02 -17.02 -14.59
N LEU A 219 -5.80 -17.99 -13.69
CA LEU A 219 -6.14 -19.39 -13.90
C LEU A 219 -7.67 -19.61 -13.96
N THR A 220 -8.42 -18.96 -13.07
CA THR A 220 -9.89 -18.95 -13.08
C THR A 220 -10.45 -18.38 -14.38
N ILE A 221 -9.88 -17.26 -14.85
CA ILE A 221 -10.25 -16.61 -16.12
C ILE A 221 -9.94 -17.53 -17.30
N ARG A 222 -8.78 -18.20 -17.32
CA ARG A 222 -8.45 -19.19 -18.37
C ARG A 222 -9.42 -20.36 -18.40
N LEU A 223 -9.88 -20.83 -17.24
CA LEU A 223 -10.92 -21.87 -17.16
C LEU A 223 -12.29 -21.36 -17.65
N ALA A 224 -12.69 -20.15 -17.27
CA ALA A 224 -13.91 -19.50 -17.73
C ALA A 224 -13.90 -19.28 -19.26
N LEU A 225 -12.77 -18.79 -19.80
CA LEU A 225 -12.50 -18.68 -21.25
C LEU A 225 -12.68 -20.04 -21.94
N ARG A 226 -12.03 -21.09 -21.44
CA ARG A 226 -12.11 -22.46 -21.98
C ARG A 226 -13.53 -23.07 -21.89
N THR A 227 -14.33 -22.63 -20.92
CA THR A 227 -15.72 -23.05 -20.71
C THR A 227 -16.73 -22.19 -21.51
N GLY A 228 -16.24 -21.18 -22.25
CA GLY A 228 -17.04 -20.31 -23.11
C GLY A 228 -17.78 -19.18 -22.39
N TYR A 229 -17.41 -18.83 -21.16
CA TYR A 229 -18.06 -17.73 -20.40
C TYR A 229 -17.88 -16.36 -21.05
N HIS A 230 -16.84 -16.19 -21.87
CA HIS A 230 -16.54 -14.98 -22.62
C HIS A 230 -17.41 -14.76 -23.86
N ARG A 231 -18.37 -15.65 -24.12
CA ARG A 231 -19.31 -15.55 -25.24
C ARG A 231 -20.74 -15.41 -24.73
N ASP A 232 -21.48 -14.45 -25.26
CA ASP A 232 -22.83 -14.18 -24.79
C ASP A 232 -23.75 -15.38 -25.07
N PRO A 233 -24.50 -15.87 -24.05
CA PRO A 233 -25.38 -17.02 -24.19
C PRO A 233 -26.42 -16.92 -25.31
N ARG A 234 -26.79 -15.72 -25.77
CA ARG A 234 -27.76 -15.53 -26.88
C ARG A 234 -27.37 -16.26 -28.17
N HIS A 235 -26.07 -16.51 -28.36
CA HIS A 235 -25.54 -17.18 -29.54
C HIS A 235 -25.64 -18.72 -29.45
N PHE A 236 -26.05 -19.28 -28.30
CA PHE A 236 -26.04 -20.71 -28.02
C PHE A 236 -27.40 -21.18 -27.46
N PRO A 237 -28.38 -21.50 -28.32
CA PRO A 237 -29.72 -21.95 -27.89
C PRO A 237 -29.74 -23.22 -27.01
N ALA A 238 -28.63 -23.97 -26.95
CA ALA A 238 -28.47 -25.13 -26.08
C ALA A 238 -28.13 -24.78 -24.61
N ILE A 239 -27.84 -23.51 -24.31
CA ILE A 239 -27.63 -23.02 -22.93
C ILE A 239 -28.98 -22.54 -22.40
N SER A 240 -29.43 -23.06 -21.25
CA SER A 240 -30.68 -22.59 -20.65
C SER A 240 -30.60 -21.10 -20.27
N PRO A 241 -31.70 -20.34 -20.30
CA PRO A 241 -31.67 -18.91 -20.01
C PRO A 241 -31.12 -18.60 -18.61
N PHE A 242 -31.40 -19.45 -17.62
CA PHE A 242 -30.83 -19.39 -16.28
C PHE A 242 -29.29 -19.52 -16.31
N VAL A 243 -28.75 -20.62 -16.85
CA VAL A 243 -27.29 -20.84 -16.95
C VAL A 243 -26.62 -19.72 -17.76
N GLY A 244 -27.31 -19.19 -18.77
CA GLY A 244 -26.85 -18.04 -19.53
C GLY A 244 -26.65 -16.79 -18.67
N GLU A 245 -27.68 -16.36 -17.94
CA GLU A 245 -27.59 -15.17 -17.09
C GLU A 245 -26.52 -15.31 -15.99
N MET A 246 -26.32 -16.53 -15.48
CA MET A 246 -25.31 -16.81 -14.46
C MET A 246 -23.88 -16.74 -14.99
N ARG A 247 -23.67 -17.17 -16.24
CA ARG A 247 -22.40 -16.92 -16.95
C ARG A 247 -22.15 -15.42 -17.13
N ARG A 248 -23.17 -14.60 -17.44
CA ARG A 248 -23.01 -13.13 -17.52
C ARG A 248 -22.60 -12.53 -16.18
N ARG A 249 -23.29 -12.87 -15.09
CA ARG A 249 -22.97 -12.39 -13.73
C ARG A 249 -21.53 -12.75 -13.33
N MET A 250 -21.14 -14.02 -13.47
CA MET A 250 -19.79 -14.48 -13.16
C MET A 250 -18.73 -13.80 -14.05
N TRP A 251 -18.98 -13.67 -15.36
CA TRP A 251 -18.04 -13.01 -16.27
C TRP A 251 -17.84 -11.52 -15.94
N ALA A 252 -18.93 -10.80 -15.62
CA ALA A 252 -18.85 -9.41 -15.19
C ALA A 252 -18.00 -9.24 -13.91
N ILE A 253 -18.19 -10.11 -12.91
CA ILE A 253 -17.39 -10.13 -11.68
C ILE A 253 -15.91 -10.42 -11.99
N LEU A 254 -15.62 -11.46 -12.78
CA LEU A 254 -14.26 -11.82 -13.17
C LEU A 254 -13.54 -10.67 -13.90
N LYS A 255 -14.20 -9.99 -14.85
CA LYS A 255 -13.64 -8.83 -15.58
C LYS A 255 -13.33 -7.66 -14.64
N GLN A 256 -14.23 -7.35 -13.71
CA GLN A 256 -14.00 -6.27 -12.75
C GLN A 256 -12.84 -6.57 -11.79
N LEU A 257 -12.77 -7.81 -11.29
CA LEU A 257 -11.68 -8.24 -10.40
C LEU A 257 -10.33 -8.33 -11.11
N ASP A 258 -10.29 -8.81 -12.35
CA ASP A 258 -9.06 -8.87 -13.17
C ASP A 258 -8.44 -7.48 -13.34
N THR A 259 -9.28 -6.47 -13.61
CA THR A 259 -8.85 -5.07 -13.72
C THR A 259 -8.32 -4.54 -12.38
N LEU A 260 -9.03 -4.78 -11.27
CA LEU A 260 -8.64 -4.25 -9.96
C LEU A 260 -7.39 -4.91 -9.37
N ILE A 261 -7.32 -6.25 -9.42
CA ILE A 261 -6.22 -7.03 -8.84
C ILE A 261 -4.95 -6.91 -9.68
N SER A 262 -5.05 -6.94 -11.01
CA SER A 262 -3.87 -6.73 -11.87
C SER A 262 -3.26 -5.35 -11.66
N PHE A 263 -4.08 -4.29 -11.62
CA PHE A 263 -3.63 -2.93 -11.29
C PHE A 263 -2.96 -2.86 -9.91
N GLN A 264 -3.54 -3.49 -8.89
CA GLN A 264 -2.99 -3.52 -7.52
C GLN A 264 -1.59 -4.14 -7.47
N VAL A 265 -1.32 -5.19 -8.25
CA VAL A 265 -0.02 -5.87 -8.28
C VAL A 265 0.93 -5.35 -9.37
N GLY A 266 0.59 -4.24 -10.04
CA GLY A 266 1.47 -3.61 -11.04
C GLY A 266 1.48 -4.28 -12.41
N LEU A 267 0.44 -5.04 -12.78
CA LEU A 267 0.34 -5.80 -14.03
C LEU A 267 -0.80 -5.29 -14.93
N PRO A 268 -0.65 -5.38 -16.27
CA PRO A 268 -1.78 -5.24 -17.20
C PRO A 268 -2.85 -6.30 -16.97
N ARG A 269 -4.12 -5.96 -17.22
CA ARG A 269 -5.26 -6.88 -17.08
C ARG A 269 -5.23 -8.02 -18.10
N THR A 270 -5.76 -9.18 -17.73
CA THR A 270 -5.81 -10.39 -18.57
C THR A 270 -6.90 -10.31 -19.64
N ILE A 271 -8.08 -9.81 -19.28
CA ILE A 271 -9.28 -9.75 -20.11
C ILE A 271 -9.28 -8.42 -20.87
N GLN A 272 -9.07 -8.52 -22.18
CA GLN A 272 -9.08 -7.38 -23.09
C GLN A 272 -10.47 -7.23 -23.75
N ASP A 273 -10.88 -5.99 -24.04
CA ASP A 273 -12.28 -5.72 -24.41
C ASP A 273 -12.70 -6.33 -25.75
N TRP A 274 -11.76 -6.58 -26.66
CA TRP A 274 -12.01 -7.23 -27.95
C TRP A 274 -12.09 -8.77 -27.87
N GLN A 275 -11.86 -9.37 -26.69
CA GLN A 275 -11.82 -10.83 -26.53
C GLN A 275 -13.16 -11.46 -26.12
N HIS A 276 -14.17 -10.65 -25.79
CA HIS A 276 -15.48 -11.11 -25.30
C HIS A 276 -16.61 -10.25 -25.86
N ASP A 277 -17.81 -10.82 -25.93
CA ASP A 277 -19.04 -10.17 -26.44
C ASP A 277 -20.20 -10.20 -25.43
N VAL A 278 -19.90 -10.55 -24.18
CA VAL A 278 -20.86 -10.72 -23.08
C VAL A 278 -21.47 -9.39 -22.67
N GLU A 279 -22.80 -9.29 -22.70
CA GLU A 279 -23.51 -8.11 -22.20
C GLU A 279 -23.54 -8.03 -20.66
N MET A 280 -23.85 -6.84 -20.14
CA MET A 280 -24.05 -6.65 -18.71
C MET A 280 -25.20 -7.52 -18.18
N PRO A 281 -25.10 -8.07 -16.96
CA PRO A 281 -26.19 -8.82 -16.32
C PRO A 281 -27.47 -8.00 -16.29
N ARG A 282 -28.62 -8.65 -16.45
CA ARG A 282 -29.93 -8.00 -16.46
C ARG A 282 -30.32 -7.59 -15.04
N ASN A 283 -31.03 -6.46 -14.92
CA ASN A 283 -31.58 -6.01 -13.64
C ASN A 283 -32.80 -6.88 -13.31
N LEU A 284 -32.61 -7.98 -12.58
CA LEU A 284 -33.62 -8.98 -12.24
C LEU A 284 -33.49 -9.31 -10.77
N SER A 285 -34.61 -9.50 -10.07
CA SER A 285 -34.56 -10.12 -8.75
C SER A 285 -34.21 -11.59 -8.90
N ASP A 286 -33.49 -12.14 -7.94
CA ASP A 286 -33.13 -13.56 -7.91
C ASP A 286 -34.35 -14.46 -7.63
N GLU A 287 -35.45 -13.86 -7.17
CA GLU A 287 -36.77 -14.50 -6.99
C GLU A 287 -37.58 -14.57 -8.30
N ASP A 288 -37.18 -13.83 -9.35
CA ASP A 288 -37.94 -13.73 -10.60
C ASP A 288 -37.71 -14.92 -11.56
N PHE A 289 -36.68 -15.75 -11.33
CA PHE A 289 -36.26 -16.83 -12.22
C PHE A 289 -35.39 -17.90 -11.53
N GLY A 290 -35.53 -19.16 -11.96
CA GLY A 290 -34.74 -20.32 -11.49
C GLY A 290 -34.37 -21.28 -12.61
N GLU A 291 -33.89 -22.50 -12.29
CA GLU A 291 -33.33 -23.44 -13.28
C GLU A 291 -34.33 -23.82 -14.40
N GLU A 292 -35.60 -23.98 -14.06
CA GLU A 292 -36.71 -24.32 -14.98
C GLU A 292 -37.13 -23.18 -15.94
N THR A 293 -36.51 -22.00 -15.86
CA THR A 293 -36.92 -20.80 -16.60
C THR A 293 -36.64 -20.93 -18.10
N GLN A 294 -37.71 -21.07 -18.89
CA GLN A 294 -37.62 -21.19 -20.36
C GLN A 294 -37.43 -19.86 -21.10
N VAL A 295 -37.85 -18.74 -20.50
CA VAL A 295 -37.65 -17.37 -21.03
C VAL A 295 -37.40 -16.43 -19.85
N LEU A 296 -36.31 -15.67 -19.88
CA LEU A 296 -36.02 -14.72 -18.81
C LEU A 296 -37.04 -13.56 -18.80
N PRO A 297 -37.55 -13.14 -17.63
CA PRO A 297 -38.48 -12.01 -17.48
C PRO A 297 -37.91 -10.69 -18.04
N PRO A 298 -38.75 -9.66 -18.30
CA PRO A 298 -38.27 -8.32 -18.68
C PRO A 298 -37.37 -7.72 -17.57
N PRO A 299 -36.40 -6.86 -17.91
CA PRO A 299 -35.53 -6.28 -16.90
C PRO A 299 -36.29 -5.23 -16.09
N ARG A 300 -36.11 -5.21 -14.77
CA ARG A 300 -36.62 -4.17 -13.87
C ARG A 300 -35.95 -2.81 -14.19
N PRO A 301 -36.63 -1.67 -14.04
CA PRO A 301 -36.04 -0.34 -14.29
C PRO A 301 -34.75 -0.13 -13.50
N ASP A 302 -33.75 0.58 -14.03
CA ASP A 302 -32.47 0.81 -13.33
C ASP A 302 -32.60 1.65 -12.03
N ALA A 303 -33.75 2.30 -11.82
CA ALA A 303 -34.10 2.96 -10.56
C ALA A 303 -34.51 1.96 -9.44
N GLU A 304 -34.85 0.73 -9.80
CA GLU A 304 -35.26 -0.31 -8.86
C GLU A 304 -34.03 -1.16 -8.46
N TYR A 305 -33.74 -1.17 -7.15
CA TYR A 305 -32.60 -1.90 -6.60
C TYR A 305 -32.84 -3.41 -6.63
N THR A 306 -31.94 -4.11 -7.30
CA THR A 306 -31.73 -5.57 -7.22
C THR A 306 -30.27 -5.85 -6.87
N ARG A 307 -29.93 -7.11 -6.57
CA ARG A 307 -28.54 -7.47 -6.27
C ARG A 307 -27.59 -7.25 -7.45
N THR A 308 -28.06 -7.38 -8.69
CA THR A 308 -27.23 -7.07 -9.88
C THR A 308 -27.02 -5.58 -10.11
N SER A 309 -27.84 -4.69 -9.52
CA SER A 309 -27.72 -3.24 -9.71
C SER A 309 -26.35 -2.72 -9.28
N TYR A 310 -25.75 -3.29 -8.23
CA TYR A 310 -24.38 -2.93 -7.80
C TYR A 310 -23.34 -3.30 -8.86
N VAL A 311 -23.38 -4.54 -9.38
CA VAL A 311 -22.44 -5.00 -10.41
C VAL A 311 -22.61 -4.23 -11.72
N ARG A 312 -23.84 -3.86 -12.09
CA ARG A 312 -24.17 -3.01 -13.25
C ARG A 312 -23.61 -1.58 -13.09
N THR A 313 -23.93 -0.91 -11.99
CA THR A 313 -23.47 0.47 -11.68
C THR A 313 -21.94 0.53 -11.60
N LYS A 314 -21.33 -0.43 -10.91
CA LYS A 314 -19.87 -0.59 -10.85
C LYS A 314 -19.27 -0.84 -12.23
N GLY A 315 -19.95 -1.61 -13.08
CA GLY A 315 -19.52 -1.95 -14.44
C GLY A 315 -19.27 -0.74 -15.33
N ALA A 316 -20.10 0.31 -15.20
CA ALA A 316 -19.94 1.56 -15.96
C ALA A 316 -18.60 2.24 -15.67
N VAL A 317 -18.31 2.55 -14.39
CA VAL A 317 -17.04 3.16 -13.97
C VAL A 317 -15.87 2.19 -14.20
N MET A 318 -16.03 0.89 -13.95
CA MET A 318 -14.98 -0.11 -14.21
C MET A 318 -14.58 -0.18 -15.69
N SER A 319 -15.50 0.07 -16.62
CA SER A 319 -15.16 0.12 -18.06
C SER A 319 -14.28 1.30 -18.43
N ILE A 320 -14.31 2.38 -17.65
CA ILE A 320 -13.46 3.57 -17.84
C ILE A 320 -12.15 3.39 -17.06
N PHE A 321 -12.22 2.87 -15.82
CA PHE A 321 -11.05 2.51 -15.03
C PHE A 321 -10.17 1.46 -15.75
N GLY A 322 -10.75 0.53 -16.50
CA GLY A 322 -10.00 -0.39 -17.36
C GLY A 322 -9.11 0.35 -18.38
N LYS A 323 -9.67 1.33 -19.09
CA LYS A 323 -8.90 2.19 -20.02
C LYS A 323 -7.82 2.98 -19.29
N ILE A 324 -8.15 3.58 -18.13
CA ILE A 324 -7.19 4.33 -17.29
C ILE A 324 -6.04 3.41 -16.84
N SER A 325 -6.33 2.17 -16.46
CA SER A 325 -5.35 1.16 -16.08
C SER A 325 -4.46 0.76 -17.25
N ASP A 326 -5.02 0.47 -18.42
CA ASP A 326 -4.25 0.11 -19.62
C ASP A 326 -3.31 1.26 -20.04
N LEU A 327 -3.80 2.51 -19.98
CA LEU A 327 -3.01 3.72 -20.25
C LEU A 327 -1.92 3.97 -19.18
N ALA A 328 -2.16 3.61 -17.92
CA ALA A 328 -1.17 3.72 -16.85
C ALA A 328 0.03 2.76 -17.00
N TYR A 329 -0.11 1.71 -17.83
CA TYR A 329 0.98 0.79 -18.20
C TYR A 329 1.43 0.94 -19.66
N SER A 330 0.84 1.87 -20.42
CA SER A 330 1.23 2.10 -21.81
C SER A 330 2.59 2.79 -21.90
N TRP A 331 3.38 2.39 -22.91
CA TRP A 331 4.59 3.08 -23.34
C TRP A 331 4.32 4.29 -24.23
N GLU A 332 3.08 4.48 -24.70
CA GLU A 332 2.67 5.63 -25.51
C GLU A 332 2.27 6.82 -24.64
N SER A 333 2.70 8.02 -25.04
CA SER A 333 2.44 9.26 -24.29
C SER A 333 1.04 9.81 -24.57
N MET A 334 0.08 9.48 -23.70
CA MET A 334 -1.26 10.08 -23.72
C MET A 334 -1.20 11.60 -23.54
N THR A 335 -1.85 12.33 -24.46
CA THR A 335 -1.97 13.79 -24.45
C THR A 335 -2.77 14.32 -23.26
N TYR A 336 -2.72 15.64 -23.06
CA TYR A 336 -3.52 16.29 -22.01
C TYR A 336 -5.02 16.25 -22.34
N GLU A 337 -5.33 16.49 -23.61
CA GLU A 337 -6.68 16.53 -24.17
C GLU A 337 -7.38 15.16 -24.01
N GLU A 338 -6.70 14.06 -24.34
CA GLU A 338 -7.22 12.70 -24.11
C GLU A 338 -7.43 12.40 -22.62
N THR A 339 -6.58 12.93 -21.74
CA THR A 339 -6.77 12.77 -20.29
C THR A 339 -8.06 13.45 -19.83
N LEU A 340 -8.32 14.70 -20.28
CA LEU A 340 -9.54 15.43 -19.94
C LEU A 340 -10.80 14.77 -20.53
N GLU A 341 -10.69 14.19 -21.72
CA GLU A 341 -11.80 13.47 -22.35
C GLU A 341 -12.15 12.15 -21.62
N ILE A 342 -11.17 11.48 -21.03
CA ILE A 342 -11.42 10.31 -20.16
C ILE A 342 -12.04 10.75 -18.82
N ASP A 343 -11.60 11.88 -18.26
CA ASP A 343 -12.17 12.46 -17.03
C ASP A 343 -13.64 12.87 -17.25
N ARG A 344 -13.97 13.51 -18.40
CA ARG A 344 -15.36 13.83 -18.78
C ARG A 344 -16.24 12.58 -18.82
N HIS A 345 -15.80 11.51 -19.48
CA HIS A 345 -16.55 10.25 -19.51
C HIS A 345 -16.70 9.61 -18.14
N LEU A 346 -15.68 9.74 -17.26
CA LEU A 346 -15.72 9.24 -15.90
C LEU A 346 -16.74 10.00 -15.04
N GLU A 347 -16.84 11.32 -15.21
CA GLU A 347 -17.87 12.16 -14.59
C GLU A 347 -19.26 11.77 -15.06
N GLU A 348 -19.48 11.63 -16.38
CA GLU A 348 -20.77 11.21 -16.95
C GLU A 348 -21.21 9.82 -16.45
N ALA A 349 -20.27 8.87 -16.30
CA ALA A 349 -20.56 7.56 -15.72
C ALA A 349 -20.88 7.63 -14.21
N HIS A 350 -20.34 8.62 -13.49
CA HIS A 350 -20.67 8.86 -12.08
C HIS A 350 -22.02 9.59 -11.92
N ASP A 351 -22.35 10.51 -12.83
CA ASP A 351 -23.61 11.25 -12.81
C ASP A 351 -24.82 10.33 -13.06
N LEU A 352 -24.64 9.30 -13.87
CA LEU A 352 -25.62 8.24 -14.11
C LEU A 352 -25.78 7.25 -12.93
N PHE A 353 -25.11 7.44 -11.79
CA PHE A 353 -25.31 6.57 -10.62
C PHE A 353 -26.72 6.74 -10.04
N PRO A 354 -27.48 5.62 -9.86
CA PRO A 354 -28.75 5.65 -9.15
C PRO A 354 -28.61 6.22 -7.73
N GLU A 355 -29.61 6.98 -7.28
CA GLU A 355 -29.65 7.61 -5.94
C GLU A 355 -29.45 6.63 -4.78
N VAL A 356 -29.83 5.36 -4.94
CA VAL A 356 -29.61 4.30 -3.94
C VAL A 356 -28.11 4.04 -3.70
N PHE A 357 -27.25 4.32 -4.68
CA PHE A 357 -25.79 4.14 -4.63
C PHE A 357 -24.99 5.43 -4.37
N ARG A 358 -25.63 6.59 -4.27
CA ARG A 358 -24.96 7.81 -3.80
C ARG A 358 -24.62 7.69 -2.31
N VAL A 359 -23.44 8.13 -1.90
CA VAL A 359 -23.04 8.18 -0.48
C VAL A 359 -23.92 9.19 0.24
N LYS A 360 -24.44 8.80 1.41
CA LYS A 360 -25.26 9.62 2.29
C LYS A 360 -24.55 9.79 3.64
N PRO A 361 -24.86 10.84 4.41
CA PRO A 361 -24.48 10.91 5.82
C PRO A 361 -24.92 9.65 6.58
N ILE A 362 -24.13 9.22 7.56
CA ILE A 362 -24.39 7.98 8.32
C ILE A 362 -25.72 8.08 9.08
N GLU A 363 -26.07 9.27 9.58
CA GLU A 363 -27.32 9.56 10.28
C GLU A 363 -28.56 9.32 9.40
N GLN A 364 -28.40 9.39 8.07
CA GLN A 364 -29.46 9.10 7.09
C GLN A 364 -29.43 7.64 6.60
N SER A 365 -28.48 6.84 7.08
CA SER A 365 -28.25 5.45 6.67
C SER A 365 -28.57 4.43 7.78
N ILE A 366 -29.12 4.87 8.92
CA ILE A 366 -29.40 4.02 10.10
C ILE A 366 -30.34 2.84 9.78
N THR A 367 -31.26 3.01 8.83
CA THR A 367 -32.19 1.96 8.37
C THR A 367 -31.69 1.16 7.17
N ASP A 368 -30.56 1.55 6.57
CA ASP A 368 -30.01 0.89 5.39
C ASP A 368 -29.18 -0.33 5.81
N SER A 369 -29.13 -1.38 4.97
CA SER A 369 -28.28 -2.54 5.26
C SER A 369 -26.80 -2.16 5.20
N SER A 370 -25.98 -2.79 6.05
CA SER A 370 -24.52 -2.56 6.03
C SER A 370 -23.92 -2.88 4.66
N GLU A 371 -24.41 -3.92 3.98
CA GLU A 371 -24.04 -4.22 2.59
C GLU A 371 -24.26 -3.03 1.65
N LEU A 372 -25.42 -2.37 1.69
CA LEU A 372 -25.72 -1.23 0.82
C LEU A 372 -24.83 -0.02 1.14
N ILE A 373 -24.56 0.24 2.42
CA ILE A 373 -23.65 1.31 2.85
C ILE A 373 -22.24 1.04 2.29
N LEU A 374 -21.75 -0.18 2.44
CA LEU A 374 -20.45 -0.60 1.92
C LEU A 374 -20.38 -0.55 0.38
N GLN A 375 -21.47 -0.89 -0.32
CA GLN A 375 -21.60 -0.74 -1.77
C GLN A 375 -21.45 0.73 -2.21
N ARG A 376 -22.14 1.68 -1.54
CA ARG A 376 -22.02 3.14 -1.80
C ARG A 376 -20.58 3.62 -1.64
N TYR A 377 -19.96 3.33 -0.49
CA TYR A 377 -18.58 3.73 -0.22
C TYR A 377 -17.59 3.09 -1.20
N THR A 378 -17.80 1.83 -1.61
CA THR A 378 -16.95 1.18 -2.63
C THR A 378 -17.02 1.89 -3.97
N LEU A 379 -18.24 2.28 -4.40
CA LEU A 379 -18.45 2.98 -5.67
C LEU A 379 -17.83 4.38 -5.66
N ALA A 380 -17.99 5.12 -4.56
CA ALA A 380 -17.38 6.43 -4.38
C ALA A 380 -15.84 6.35 -4.37
N ILE A 381 -15.26 5.44 -3.60
CA ILE A 381 -13.80 5.22 -3.57
C ILE A 381 -13.29 4.81 -4.95
N LEU A 382 -13.99 3.96 -5.70
CA LEU A 382 -13.60 3.54 -7.05
C LEU A 382 -13.60 4.71 -8.05
N TYR A 383 -14.62 5.57 -8.02
CA TYR A 383 -14.67 6.76 -8.87
C TYR A 383 -13.52 7.73 -8.53
N GLN A 384 -13.31 8.04 -7.25
CA GLN A 384 -12.21 8.92 -6.83
C GLN A 384 -10.83 8.30 -7.14
N LYS A 385 -10.65 6.99 -6.94
CA LYS A 385 -9.44 6.25 -7.34
C LYS A 385 -9.16 6.42 -8.83
N SER A 386 -10.19 6.33 -9.66
CA SER A 386 -10.08 6.49 -11.11
C SER A 386 -9.54 7.87 -11.47
N ARG A 387 -10.06 8.94 -10.85
CA ARG A 387 -9.55 10.32 -10.98
C ARG A 387 -8.11 10.46 -10.48
N CYS A 388 -7.79 9.90 -9.32
CA CYS A 388 -6.42 9.88 -8.78
C CYS A 388 -5.42 9.25 -9.77
N VAL A 389 -5.73 8.06 -10.30
CA VAL A 389 -4.84 7.32 -11.20
C VAL A 389 -4.68 8.00 -12.56
N LEU A 390 -5.76 8.60 -13.09
CA LEU A 390 -5.74 9.34 -14.35
C LEU A 390 -4.88 10.61 -14.27
N HIS A 391 -5.05 11.41 -13.21
CA HIS A 391 -4.41 12.73 -13.12
C HIS A 391 -3.03 12.73 -12.45
N ARG A 392 -2.63 11.69 -11.69
CA ARG A 392 -1.37 11.68 -10.90
C ARG A 392 -0.10 12.00 -11.68
N LYS A 393 -0.02 11.67 -12.98
CA LYS A 393 1.15 12.00 -13.83
C LYS A 393 1.43 13.51 -13.88
N TYR A 394 0.37 14.33 -13.83
CA TYR A 394 0.45 15.79 -13.89
C TYR A 394 0.84 16.47 -12.57
N LEU A 395 0.99 15.70 -11.47
CA LEU A 395 1.55 16.24 -10.21
C LEU A 395 3.04 16.57 -10.36
N GLY A 396 3.78 15.77 -11.14
CA GLY A 396 5.24 15.89 -11.30
C GLY A 396 5.68 16.68 -12.54
N GLU A 397 5.06 16.42 -13.71
CA GLU A 397 5.63 16.85 -15.00
C GLU A 397 5.75 18.35 -15.21
N ALA A 398 4.90 19.16 -14.57
CA ALA A 398 5.19 20.58 -14.33
C ALA A 398 4.24 21.17 -13.27
N HIS A 399 4.60 21.03 -11.99
CA HIS A 399 3.84 21.58 -10.86
C HIS A 399 3.49 23.08 -11.02
N ASN A 400 4.38 23.85 -11.66
CA ASN A 400 4.23 25.30 -11.90
C ASN A 400 3.52 25.67 -13.22
N THR A 401 3.12 24.70 -14.05
CA THR A 401 2.46 24.98 -15.35
C THR A 401 0.96 25.11 -15.17
N ILE A 402 0.43 26.30 -15.46
CA ILE A 402 -0.99 26.66 -15.31
C ILE A 402 -1.92 25.68 -16.05
N ARG A 403 -1.52 25.18 -17.23
CA ARG A 403 -2.30 24.20 -18.02
C ARG A 403 -2.71 22.96 -17.22
N TYR A 404 -1.90 22.53 -16.26
CA TYR A 404 -2.12 21.31 -15.49
C TYR A 404 -2.75 21.54 -14.11
N ALA A 405 -3.12 22.79 -13.78
CA ALA A 405 -3.72 23.15 -12.51
C ALA A 405 -5.03 22.37 -12.23
N TYR A 406 -5.85 22.14 -13.25
CA TYR A 406 -7.06 21.32 -13.13
C TYR A 406 -6.73 19.88 -12.71
N SER A 407 -5.81 19.20 -13.41
CA SER A 407 -5.42 17.82 -13.07
C SER A 407 -4.84 17.71 -11.66
N ARG A 408 -4.05 18.69 -11.22
CA ARG A 408 -3.55 18.74 -9.84
C ARG A 408 -4.70 18.83 -8.84
N TRP A 409 -5.64 19.76 -9.05
CA TRP A 409 -6.83 19.91 -8.21
C TRP A 409 -7.72 18.66 -8.21
N ALA A 410 -7.96 18.05 -9.37
CA ALA A 410 -8.78 16.84 -9.50
C ALA A 410 -8.16 15.67 -8.74
N CYS A 411 -6.85 15.46 -8.88
CA CYS A 411 -6.11 14.41 -8.18
C CYS A 411 -6.10 14.62 -6.66
N LEU A 412 -5.95 15.86 -6.20
CA LEU A 412 -5.92 16.21 -4.77
C LEU A 412 -7.30 16.14 -4.10
N SER A 413 -8.32 16.68 -4.75
CA SER A 413 -9.71 16.62 -4.27
C SER A 413 -10.19 15.16 -4.17
N ALA A 414 -9.90 14.34 -5.18
CA ALA A 414 -10.18 12.91 -5.16
C ALA A 414 -9.41 12.17 -4.05
N SER A 415 -8.13 12.48 -3.86
CA SER A 415 -7.32 11.89 -2.78
C SER A 415 -7.88 12.25 -1.40
N LYS A 416 -8.28 13.50 -1.19
CA LYS A 416 -8.91 13.94 0.05
C LYS A 416 -10.23 13.20 0.30
N ALA A 417 -11.08 13.07 -0.72
CA ALA A 417 -12.34 12.34 -0.62
C ALA A 417 -12.13 10.86 -0.24
N ILE A 418 -11.12 10.18 -0.79
CA ILE A 418 -10.75 8.81 -0.40
C ILE A 418 -10.39 8.72 1.09
N LEU A 419 -9.62 9.68 1.62
CA LEU A 419 -9.22 9.67 3.04
C LEU A 419 -10.34 10.11 3.99
N HIS A 420 -11.29 10.93 3.53
CA HIS A 420 -12.54 11.17 4.27
C HIS A 420 -13.37 9.89 4.36
N HIS A 421 -13.59 9.19 3.24
CA HIS A 421 -14.27 7.90 3.25
C HIS A 421 -13.55 6.82 4.07
N GLN A 422 -12.20 6.87 4.15
CA GLN A 422 -11.43 6.06 5.10
C GLN A 422 -11.81 6.37 6.55
N ALA A 423 -11.93 7.65 6.91
CA ALA A 423 -12.26 8.08 8.27
C ALA A 423 -13.71 7.71 8.65
N ASP A 424 -14.68 7.96 7.76
CA ASP A 424 -16.09 7.57 7.96
C ASP A 424 -16.19 6.05 8.24
N LEU A 425 -15.64 5.22 7.34
CA LEU A 425 -15.66 3.77 7.48
C LEU A 425 -14.89 3.28 8.71
N HIS A 426 -13.78 3.93 9.07
CA HIS A 426 -13.03 3.57 10.28
C HIS A 426 -13.86 3.84 11.54
N ASN A 427 -14.52 4.99 11.63
CA ASN A 427 -15.39 5.34 12.76
C ASN A 427 -16.54 4.35 12.89
N GLU A 428 -17.25 4.05 11.80
CA GLU A 428 -18.40 3.13 11.83
C GLU A 428 -18.02 1.66 12.05
N THR A 429 -16.74 1.29 11.87
CA THR A 429 -16.23 -0.04 12.20
C THR A 429 -15.67 -0.14 13.63
N GLN A 430 -15.64 0.96 14.40
CA GLN A 430 -15.32 0.94 15.83
C GLN A 430 -16.50 0.40 16.68
N PRO A 431 -16.25 -0.05 17.92
CA PRO A 431 -17.31 -0.51 18.83
C PRO A 431 -18.42 0.54 19.00
N GLY A 432 -19.65 0.16 18.66
CA GLY A 432 -20.83 1.04 18.69
C GLY A 432 -21.22 1.68 17.35
N GLY A 433 -20.36 1.62 16.33
CA GLY A 433 -20.68 2.06 14.96
C GLY A 433 -21.53 1.04 14.21
N ILE A 434 -22.26 1.49 13.17
CA ILE A 434 -23.24 0.64 12.45
C ILE A 434 -22.59 -0.44 11.58
N LEU A 435 -21.30 -0.28 11.24
CA LEU A 435 -20.50 -1.24 10.46
C LEU A 435 -19.60 -2.12 11.34
N TYR A 436 -19.80 -2.14 12.67
CA TYR A 436 -18.96 -2.91 13.59
C TYR A 436 -18.92 -4.43 13.29
N ARG A 437 -20.04 -5.01 12.81
CA ARG A 437 -20.06 -6.42 12.37
C ARG A 437 -19.29 -6.64 11.06
N ASP A 438 -19.18 -5.61 10.23
CA ASP A 438 -18.47 -5.62 8.94
C ASP A 438 -17.05 -5.01 9.03
N ARG A 439 -16.46 -4.92 10.23
CA ARG A 439 -15.10 -4.37 10.51
C ARG A 439 -13.95 -5.01 9.73
N ILE A 440 -14.19 -6.14 9.07
CA ILE A 440 -13.24 -6.84 8.17
C ILE A 440 -13.32 -6.37 6.71
N PHE A 441 -14.24 -5.45 6.38
CA PHE A 441 -14.51 -4.98 5.03
C PHE A 441 -13.32 -4.30 4.34
N PRO A 442 -12.50 -3.46 5.01
CA PRO A 442 -11.26 -2.96 4.42
C PRO A 442 -10.35 -4.13 4.07
N ASN A 443 -10.29 -4.46 2.79
CA ASN A 443 -9.41 -5.46 2.23
C ASN A 443 -8.24 -4.78 1.52
N SER A 444 -7.36 -5.59 0.92
CA SER A 444 -6.12 -5.08 0.32
C SER A 444 -6.34 -4.03 -0.77
N LEU A 445 -7.48 -4.05 -1.48
CA LEU A 445 -7.81 -3.03 -2.47
C LEU A 445 -8.04 -1.67 -1.82
N GLN A 446 -8.85 -1.59 -0.76
CA GLN A 446 -9.07 -0.32 -0.04
C GLN A 446 -7.78 0.16 0.64
N TYR A 447 -6.98 -0.72 1.25
CA TYR A 447 -5.69 -0.32 1.83
C TYR A 447 -4.73 0.27 0.79
N ALA A 448 -4.67 -0.31 -0.42
CA ALA A 448 -3.89 0.25 -1.52
C ALA A 448 -4.43 1.62 -1.99
N ASP A 449 -5.75 1.82 -1.99
CA ASP A 449 -6.38 3.09 -2.38
C ASP A 449 -6.16 4.20 -1.33
N TYR A 450 -6.25 3.87 -0.05
CA TYR A 450 -5.92 4.78 1.05
C TYR A 450 -4.43 5.16 1.05
N LEU A 451 -3.53 4.20 0.77
CA LEU A 451 -2.10 4.46 0.60
C LEU A 451 -1.84 5.37 -0.60
N LEU A 452 -2.45 5.11 -1.76
CA LEU A 452 -2.32 5.95 -2.96
C LEU A 452 -2.73 7.41 -2.68
N ALA A 453 -3.91 7.62 -2.09
CA ALA A 453 -4.40 8.94 -1.73
C ALA A 453 -3.49 9.67 -0.72
N SER A 454 -3.01 8.95 0.30
CA SER A 454 -2.05 9.46 1.28
C SER A 454 -0.75 9.92 0.62
N MET A 455 -0.20 9.12 -0.30
CA MET A 455 1.04 9.44 -1.01
C MET A 455 0.90 10.62 -1.97
N ILE A 456 -0.27 10.79 -2.62
CA ILE A 456 -0.56 11.96 -3.47
C ILE A 456 -0.54 13.26 -2.66
N ILE A 457 -1.21 13.29 -1.50
CA ILE A 457 -1.24 14.48 -0.65
C ILE A 457 0.16 14.76 -0.05
N CYS A 458 0.90 13.72 0.35
CA CYS A 458 2.31 13.85 0.74
C CYS A 458 3.17 14.49 -0.35
N LEU A 459 3.03 14.05 -1.61
CA LEU A 459 3.80 14.59 -2.73
C LEU A 459 3.54 16.08 -2.94
N GLU A 460 2.29 16.51 -2.92
CA GLU A 460 1.92 17.93 -3.05
C GLU A 460 2.46 18.79 -1.88
N LEU A 461 2.32 18.32 -0.65
CA LEU A 461 2.88 18.99 0.53
C LEU A 461 4.42 19.08 0.49
N SER A 462 5.09 18.16 -0.21
CA SER A 462 6.54 18.20 -0.41
C SER A 462 6.97 19.34 -1.33
N TYR A 463 6.21 19.60 -2.41
CA TYR A 463 6.47 20.73 -3.32
C TYR A 463 6.20 22.08 -2.66
N GLY A 464 5.12 22.19 -1.87
CA GLY A 464 4.78 23.43 -1.15
C GLY A 464 5.86 23.91 -0.17
N ASN A 465 6.71 23.01 0.33
CA ASN A 465 7.85 23.36 1.21
C ASN A 465 9.09 23.87 0.46
N GLY A 466 9.18 23.71 -0.86
CA GLY A 466 10.37 24.06 -1.65
C GLY A 466 10.45 25.52 -2.11
N ASN A 467 9.39 26.30 -1.94
CA ASN A 467 9.25 27.65 -2.52
C ASN A 467 9.25 28.80 -1.49
N GLU A 468 9.33 28.54 -0.18
CA GLU A 468 9.40 29.63 0.83
C GLU A 468 10.72 30.46 0.71
N ASP A 469 11.76 29.89 0.12
CA ASP A 469 13.07 30.54 -0.16
C ASP A 469 13.08 31.45 -1.42
N ARG A 470 11.97 31.59 -2.15
CA ARG A 470 11.89 32.43 -3.37
C ARG A 470 10.83 33.53 -3.26
N ARG A 471 11.10 34.53 -2.42
CA ARG A 471 10.20 35.67 -2.17
C ARG A 471 10.17 36.76 -3.26
N ASP A 472 11.05 36.69 -4.26
CA ASP A 472 11.22 37.73 -5.29
C ASP A 472 10.65 37.36 -6.68
N GLN A 473 9.37 36.98 -6.74
CA GLN A 473 8.61 37.03 -8.01
C GLN A 473 7.25 37.72 -7.81
N PRO A 474 6.82 38.56 -8.78
CA PRO A 474 5.62 39.38 -8.63
C PRO A 474 4.35 38.52 -8.59
N LYS A 475 3.50 38.77 -7.60
CA LYS A 475 2.21 38.10 -7.41
C LYS A 475 1.24 38.41 -8.57
N ASN A 476 1.22 37.56 -9.59
CA ASN A 476 0.20 37.58 -10.65
C ASN A 476 -0.31 36.16 -10.93
N GLY A 477 -1.51 35.86 -10.42
CA GLY A 477 -2.31 34.68 -10.80
C GLY A 477 -2.09 33.42 -9.94
N ILE A 478 -3.18 32.89 -9.39
CA ILE A 478 -3.33 31.53 -8.83
C ILE A 478 -2.61 31.29 -7.48
N ALA A 479 -2.97 32.09 -6.48
CA ALA A 479 -2.75 31.78 -5.07
C ALA A 479 -3.89 30.88 -4.50
N VAL A 480 -4.15 29.72 -5.13
CA VAL A 480 -5.25 28.79 -4.74
C VAL A 480 -4.77 27.67 -3.80
N VAL A 481 -3.46 27.56 -3.54
CA VAL A 481 -2.86 26.37 -2.89
C VAL A 481 -2.56 26.60 -1.39
N ILE A 482 -2.75 27.80 -0.84
CA ILE A 482 -2.41 28.10 0.57
C ILE A 482 -3.59 27.81 1.52
N GLU A 483 -4.84 28.13 1.14
CA GLU A 483 -6.02 27.90 2.00
C GLU A 483 -6.34 26.41 2.25
N GLY A 484 -5.80 25.49 1.46
CA GLY A 484 -6.00 24.04 1.64
C GLY A 484 -4.92 23.33 2.48
N ARG A 485 -3.80 23.98 2.83
CA ARG A 485 -2.63 23.25 3.38
C ARG A 485 -2.89 22.66 4.77
N GLU A 486 -3.53 23.40 5.67
CA GLU A 486 -3.85 22.93 7.02
C GLU A 486 -4.88 21.79 6.98
N ASP A 487 -5.84 21.90 6.09
CA ASP A 487 -6.89 20.91 5.81
C ASP A 487 -6.32 19.60 5.23
N LEU A 488 -5.36 19.67 4.30
CA LEU A 488 -4.59 18.50 3.86
C LEU A 488 -3.78 17.87 5.01
N LEU A 489 -3.17 18.67 5.88
CA LEU A 489 -2.44 18.16 7.06
C LEU A 489 -3.38 17.51 8.08
N ALA A 490 -4.56 18.08 8.33
CA ALA A 490 -5.58 17.48 9.20
C ALA A 490 -6.09 16.14 8.63
N THR A 491 -6.33 16.09 7.32
CA THR A 491 -6.69 14.85 6.61
C THR A 491 -5.61 13.78 6.80
N LEU A 492 -4.33 14.13 6.59
CA LEU A 492 -3.21 13.21 6.79
C LEU A 492 -3.02 12.79 8.26
N GLN A 493 -3.27 13.67 9.24
CA GLN A 493 -3.20 13.33 10.67
C GLN A 493 -4.28 12.31 11.06
N THR A 494 -5.50 12.46 10.54
CA THR A 494 -6.59 11.50 10.75
C THR A 494 -6.22 10.15 10.14
N SER A 495 -5.79 10.13 8.87
CA SER A 495 -5.35 8.89 8.20
C SER A 495 -4.15 8.22 8.89
N HIS A 496 -3.18 9.02 9.39
CA HIS A 496 -2.02 8.53 10.15
C HIS A 496 -2.42 7.77 11.43
N ARG A 497 -3.38 8.29 12.21
CA ARG A 497 -3.94 7.60 13.38
C ARG A 497 -4.64 6.30 13.00
N ILE A 498 -5.42 6.29 11.92
CA ILE A 498 -6.10 5.08 11.41
C ILE A 498 -5.06 4.02 11.07
N PHE A 499 -4.04 4.37 10.27
CA PHE A 499 -2.95 3.44 9.93
C PHE A 499 -2.12 2.99 11.15
N GLU A 500 -2.02 3.79 12.22
CA GLU A 500 -1.35 3.36 13.45
C GLU A 500 -2.02 2.13 14.08
N THR A 501 -3.34 2.05 14.02
CA THR A 501 -4.10 0.90 14.53
C THR A 501 -3.90 -0.34 13.65
N SER A 502 -3.97 -0.17 12.32
CA SER A 502 -3.87 -1.28 11.35
C SER A 502 -2.45 -1.77 11.06
N ARG A 503 -1.38 -1.01 11.38
CA ARG A 503 0.02 -1.33 11.00
C ARG A 503 0.55 -2.70 11.43
N ARG A 504 -0.08 -3.35 12.41
CA ARG A 504 0.31 -4.71 12.86
C ARG A 504 -0.33 -5.83 12.03
N GLN A 505 -1.36 -5.49 11.24
CA GLN A 505 -2.19 -6.43 10.48
C GLN A 505 -2.07 -6.24 8.96
N SER A 506 -1.38 -5.19 8.50
CA SER A 506 -1.12 -4.90 7.09
C SER A 506 0.24 -4.21 6.94
N THR A 507 1.06 -4.75 6.05
CA THR A 507 2.34 -4.15 5.64
C THR A 507 2.13 -2.86 4.85
N ASP A 508 1.06 -2.75 4.05
CA ASP A 508 0.73 -1.50 3.36
C ASP A 508 0.28 -0.40 4.33
N ALA A 509 -0.48 -0.75 5.37
CA ALA A 509 -0.78 0.16 6.48
C ALA A 509 0.50 0.60 7.23
N GLN A 510 1.46 -0.31 7.43
CA GLN A 510 2.76 0.03 8.04
C GLN A 510 3.59 0.97 7.17
N LYS A 511 3.63 0.77 5.85
CA LYS A 511 4.28 1.68 4.89
C LYS A 511 3.62 3.06 4.91
N ALA A 512 2.28 3.11 4.85
CA ALA A 512 1.51 4.35 4.93
C ALA A 512 1.81 5.11 6.23
N TYR A 513 1.71 4.45 7.38
CA TYR A 513 2.01 5.03 8.69
C TYR A 513 3.41 5.66 8.75
N ALA A 514 4.45 4.96 8.24
CA ALA A 514 5.81 5.48 8.27
C ALA A 514 6.01 6.67 7.32
N ALA A 515 5.50 6.61 6.09
CA ALA A 515 5.58 7.70 5.13
C ALA A 515 4.87 8.97 5.66
N LEU A 516 3.67 8.79 6.21
CA LEU A 516 2.91 9.87 6.87
C LEU A 516 3.64 10.43 8.09
N THR A 517 4.27 9.59 8.90
CA THR A 517 5.08 10.04 10.06
C THR A 517 6.19 11.00 9.62
N ILE A 518 6.95 10.63 8.58
CA ILE A 518 8.05 11.45 8.05
C ILE A 518 7.52 12.78 7.50
N MET A 519 6.42 12.73 6.74
CA MET A 519 5.84 13.92 6.10
C MET A 519 5.20 14.89 7.09
N LEU A 520 4.49 14.39 8.11
CA LEU A 520 3.93 15.21 9.18
C LEU A 520 5.03 15.88 10.01
N GLN A 521 6.11 15.16 10.35
CA GLN A 521 7.28 15.76 11.03
C GLN A 521 7.94 16.86 10.19
N ARG A 522 8.06 16.66 8.86
CA ARG A 522 8.61 17.68 7.95
C ARG A 522 7.72 18.92 7.87
N ALA A 523 6.41 18.75 7.80
CA ALA A 523 5.45 19.86 7.80
C ALA A 523 5.49 20.67 9.11
N GLN A 524 5.57 19.99 10.26
CA GLN A 524 5.70 20.63 11.58
C GLN A 524 7.01 21.43 11.73
N ARG A 525 8.13 20.92 11.18
CA ARG A 525 9.41 21.66 11.18
C ARG A 525 9.36 22.94 10.34
N GLY A 526 8.65 22.93 9.21
CA GLY A 526 8.42 24.15 8.41
C GLY A 526 7.67 25.22 9.19
N LEU A 527 6.56 24.85 9.84
CA LEU A 527 5.76 25.77 10.67
C LEU A 527 6.58 26.40 11.80
N LEU A 528 7.45 25.63 12.48
CA LEU A 528 8.33 26.14 13.53
C LEU A 528 9.41 27.11 13.03
N TYR A 529 9.80 27.03 11.75
CA TYR A 529 10.74 27.96 11.12
C TYR A 529 10.04 29.28 10.74
N SER A 530 8.82 29.20 10.20
CA SER A 530 8.00 30.37 9.86
C SER A 530 7.51 31.14 11.10
N ALA A 531 7.29 30.46 12.23
CA ALA A 531 7.03 31.11 13.53
C ALA A 531 8.26 31.88 14.06
N ARG A 532 9.48 31.33 13.95
CA ARG A 532 10.70 32.01 14.41
C ARG A 532 11.13 33.21 13.55
N THR A 533 10.71 33.26 12.29
CA THR A 533 10.99 34.37 11.38
C THR A 533 9.95 35.50 11.46
N SER A 534 8.85 35.31 12.19
CA SER A 534 7.84 36.35 12.46
C SER A 534 8.05 37.12 13.77
N GLU A 535 9.00 36.69 14.63
CA GLU A 535 9.34 37.34 15.91
C GLU A 535 10.59 38.25 15.86
N GLN A 536 10.95 38.80 14.68
CA GLN A 536 12.00 39.84 14.60
C GLN A 536 11.39 41.25 14.66
N PRO A 537 11.76 42.10 15.65
CA PRO A 537 11.23 43.45 15.74
C PRO A 537 11.80 44.36 14.65
N ALA A 538 10.93 45.06 13.93
CA ALA A 538 11.30 45.95 12.85
C ALA A 538 12.06 47.19 13.36
N LEU A 539 13.20 47.52 12.71
CA LEU A 539 13.96 48.75 12.95
C LEU A 539 13.94 49.68 11.73
N HIS A 540 13.20 50.78 11.89
CA HIS A 540 13.19 52.05 11.16
C HIS A 540 13.61 52.14 9.68
N ASP A 541 12.57 52.23 8.85
CA ASP A 541 12.35 53.18 7.75
C ASP A 541 13.36 54.35 7.57
N LYS A 542 13.81 54.53 6.31
CA LYS A 542 14.09 55.84 5.71
C LYS A 542 13.70 55.90 4.22
N THR A 543 12.46 56.35 3.96
CA THR A 543 12.06 57.29 2.89
C THR A 543 12.81 57.27 1.54
N VAL A 544 12.11 56.87 0.47
CA VAL A 544 12.45 57.18 -0.93
C VAL A 544 11.23 57.74 -1.66
N VAL A 545 11.42 58.79 -2.47
CA VAL A 545 10.41 59.48 -3.31
C VAL A 545 10.72 59.15 -4.80
N PRO A 546 9.73 59.02 -5.70
CA PRO A 546 9.87 58.18 -6.89
C PRO A 546 10.37 58.90 -8.16
N ALA A 547 10.99 58.15 -9.07
CA ALA A 547 11.37 58.62 -10.41
C ALA A 547 11.15 57.55 -11.51
N GLN A 548 10.09 57.79 -12.30
CA GLN A 548 9.88 57.51 -13.74
C GLN A 548 10.78 56.50 -14.48
N THR A 549 10.14 55.50 -15.09
CA THR A 549 10.66 54.66 -16.20
C THR A 549 10.37 55.30 -17.57
N PRO A 550 11.25 55.06 -18.56
CA PRO A 550 10.79 54.69 -19.92
C PRO A 550 11.66 53.50 -20.48
N PRO A 551 11.54 53.02 -21.73
CA PRO A 551 11.31 51.59 -21.97
C PRO A 551 12.48 50.82 -22.62
N VAL A 552 12.47 49.49 -22.50
CA VAL A 552 13.45 48.60 -23.16
C VAL A 552 12.74 47.64 -24.13
N GLN A 553 13.15 47.65 -25.39
CA GLN A 553 12.76 46.68 -26.42
C GLN A 553 13.70 45.45 -26.41
N PRO A 554 13.24 44.26 -26.84
CA PRO A 554 14.06 43.05 -26.84
C PRO A 554 14.97 42.93 -28.09
N PRO A 555 16.22 42.45 -27.95
CA PRO A 555 17.05 42.00 -29.08
C PRO A 555 16.68 40.55 -29.53
N PRO A 556 17.00 40.17 -30.78
CA PRO A 556 16.47 38.95 -31.42
C PRO A 556 17.37 37.70 -31.36
N TYR A 557 16.85 36.59 -31.91
CA TYR A 557 17.43 35.24 -31.96
C TYR A 557 18.53 35.04 -33.03
N GLY A 558 19.47 34.12 -32.76
CA GLY A 558 20.56 33.69 -33.67
C GLY A 558 21.93 34.23 -33.25
N SER A 559 23.06 33.53 -33.42
CA SER A 559 23.36 32.29 -34.14
C SER A 559 24.59 31.58 -33.56
N TRP A 560 24.62 30.25 -33.54
CA TRP A 560 25.81 29.47 -33.16
C TRP A 560 26.79 29.35 -34.33
N GLN A 561 28.09 29.66 -34.13
CA GLN A 561 29.18 29.03 -34.88
C GLN A 561 30.55 29.14 -34.19
N ARG A 562 31.44 28.22 -34.55
CA ARG A 562 32.80 28.03 -34.02
C ARG A 562 33.78 29.13 -34.45
N THR A 563 34.84 29.31 -33.67
CA THR A 563 36.20 29.52 -34.18
C THR A 563 37.21 28.75 -33.33
N ASP A 564 38.32 28.35 -33.95
CA ASP A 564 39.28 27.37 -33.44
C ASP A 564 40.41 27.96 -32.56
N ASP A 565 41.23 27.03 -32.06
CA ASP A 565 42.49 27.18 -31.30
C ASP A 565 43.55 28.05 -32.05
N PRO A 566 44.63 28.51 -31.38
CA PRO A 566 45.86 27.72 -31.50
C PRO A 566 46.84 27.73 -30.29
N SER A 567 47.29 26.52 -29.90
CA SER A 567 48.73 26.09 -29.89
C SER A 567 49.68 26.48 -28.70
N TYR A 568 50.92 25.97 -28.53
CA TYR A 568 51.81 25.10 -29.36
C TYR A 568 52.73 24.21 -28.43
N THR A 569 52.70 22.86 -28.54
CA THR A 569 53.87 21.89 -28.54
C THR A 569 54.87 21.73 -27.35
N HIS A 570 55.71 20.66 -27.21
CA HIS A 570 55.88 19.35 -27.90
C HIS A 570 56.70 18.34 -27.05
N GLN A 571 56.47 17.02 -27.25
CA GLN A 571 57.43 15.88 -27.37
C GLN A 571 58.55 15.62 -26.32
N THR A 572 59.17 14.43 -26.19
CA THR A 572 58.84 12.97 -26.27
C THR A 572 60.14 12.23 -25.91
N MET A 573 60.11 11.11 -25.17
CA MET A 573 60.86 9.86 -25.47
C MET A 573 60.75 8.79 -24.38
N ASN A 574 60.74 7.53 -24.82
CA ASN A 574 61.00 6.28 -24.10
C ASN A 574 62.07 5.54 -24.95
N PRO A 575 62.95 4.65 -24.43
CA PRO A 575 62.52 3.38 -23.79
C PRO A 575 63.53 2.74 -22.77
N GLY A 576 63.23 1.54 -22.23
CA GLY A 576 64.29 0.54 -21.93
C GLY A 576 64.31 -0.23 -20.58
N MET A 577 63.52 -1.30 -20.48
CA MET A 577 63.83 -2.65 -19.92
C MET A 577 64.56 -2.91 -18.56
N THR A 578 63.95 -3.86 -17.83
CA THR A 578 64.51 -4.95 -16.99
C THR A 578 64.91 -4.71 -15.52
N SER A 579 64.90 -5.81 -14.78
CA SER A 579 64.59 -5.94 -13.34
C SER A 579 65.71 -6.55 -12.50
N GLN A 580 65.80 -6.20 -11.20
CA GLN A 580 65.69 -7.18 -10.09
C GLN A 580 65.66 -6.54 -8.68
N THR A 581 64.63 -6.93 -7.91
CA THR A 581 64.58 -7.23 -6.46
C THR A 581 65.94 -7.37 -5.74
N ASN A 582 66.17 -6.94 -4.47
CA ASN A 582 65.46 -7.19 -3.20
C ASN A 582 66.22 -6.43 -2.04
N PRO A 583 65.90 -6.57 -0.73
CA PRO A 583 64.64 -6.28 -0.01
C PRO A 583 64.87 -5.41 1.28
N ALA A 584 63.84 -4.74 1.83
CA ALA A 584 63.62 -4.49 3.28
C ALA A 584 62.50 -3.47 3.57
N GLU A 585 61.57 -3.87 4.44
CA GLU A 585 60.58 -3.04 5.15
C GLU A 585 61.23 -2.17 6.28
N PRO A 586 60.48 -1.35 7.05
CA PRO A 586 59.25 -0.61 6.76
C PRO A 586 59.30 0.87 7.25
N SER A 587 58.96 1.84 6.42
CA SER A 587 58.45 3.16 6.88
C SER A 587 57.79 3.91 5.70
N PHE A 588 56.67 4.62 5.83
CA PHE A 588 55.91 5.03 7.01
C PHE A 588 54.43 4.71 6.83
N ALA A 589 53.73 4.33 7.92
CA ALA A 589 52.27 4.31 7.90
C ALA A 589 51.73 5.75 7.65
N SER A 590 51.15 5.97 6.48
CA SER A 590 50.17 7.02 6.25
C SER A 590 48.80 6.56 6.77
N LEU A 591 47.91 7.49 7.08
CA LEU A 591 46.54 7.15 7.48
C LEU A 591 45.79 6.39 6.37
N ALA A 592 46.20 6.55 5.10
CA ALA A 592 45.59 5.87 3.95
C ALA A 592 45.51 4.34 4.07
N SER A 593 46.51 3.66 4.66
CA SER A 593 46.46 2.18 4.76
C SER A 593 45.42 1.67 5.76
N PRO A 594 45.37 2.16 7.03
CA PRO A 594 44.24 1.88 7.92
C PRO A 594 42.88 2.32 7.36
N LEU A 595 42.80 3.50 6.73
CA LEU A 595 41.57 4.01 6.10
C LEU A 595 41.07 3.07 5.00
N PHE A 596 41.96 2.63 4.11
CA PHE A 596 41.64 1.69 3.03
C PHE A 596 41.14 0.35 3.58
N ASN A 597 41.77 -0.18 4.63
CA ASN A 597 41.33 -1.44 5.24
C ASN A 597 39.93 -1.34 5.86
N VAL A 598 39.58 -0.22 6.50
CA VAL A 598 38.23 0.02 7.05
C VAL A 598 37.19 0.14 5.92
N ILE A 599 37.50 0.85 4.83
CA ILE A 599 36.61 0.99 3.68
C ILE A 599 36.49 -0.33 2.89
N ALA A 600 37.55 -1.13 2.80
CA ALA A 600 37.51 -2.43 2.12
C ALA A 600 36.84 -3.54 2.97
N SER A 601 36.62 -3.34 4.27
CA SER A 601 35.92 -4.32 5.13
C SER A 601 34.40 -4.15 5.05
N VAL A 602 33.85 -4.38 3.87
CA VAL A 602 32.40 -4.25 3.57
C VAL A 602 31.54 -5.13 4.48
N GLU A 603 32.07 -6.26 4.95
CA GLU A 603 31.37 -7.15 5.90
C GLU A 603 31.17 -6.55 7.30
N SER A 604 32.01 -5.59 7.72
CA SER A 604 31.90 -4.94 9.02
C SER A 604 30.88 -3.80 9.03
N TYR A 605 30.28 -3.46 7.88
CA TYR A 605 29.51 -2.24 7.71
C TYR A 605 28.23 -2.21 8.58
N GLU A 606 27.56 -3.36 8.77
CA GLU A 606 26.40 -3.50 9.66
C GLU A 606 26.71 -3.17 11.13
N GLU A 607 27.97 -3.29 11.57
CA GLU A 607 28.35 -2.99 12.96
C GLU A 607 28.31 -1.49 13.29
N PHE A 608 28.50 -0.62 12.28
CA PHE A 608 28.74 0.82 12.52
C PHE A 608 27.97 1.78 11.61
N LEU A 609 27.44 1.34 10.45
CA LEU A 609 26.61 2.18 9.59
C LEU A 609 25.13 2.07 10.00
N PRO A 610 24.49 3.16 10.50
CA PRO A 610 23.20 3.08 11.20
C PRO A 610 21.98 2.75 10.33
N PHE A 611 22.18 2.55 9.02
CA PHE A 611 21.13 2.22 8.05
C PHE A 611 21.35 0.86 7.37
N LEU A 612 22.38 0.10 7.74
CA LEU A 612 22.58 -1.26 7.21
C LEU A 612 22.08 -2.28 8.23
N THR A 613 21.18 -3.15 7.79
CA THR A 613 20.63 -4.25 8.58
C THR A 613 21.33 -5.59 8.29
N ALA A 614 22.06 -5.68 7.18
CA ALA A 614 23.00 -6.75 6.88
C ALA A 614 24.09 -6.30 5.90
N SER A 615 25.32 -6.76 6.06
CA SER A 615 26.42 -6.55 5.11
C SER A 615 27.31 -7.78 4.96
N THR A 616 27.38 -8.36 3.77
CA THR A 616 28.08 -9.64 3.56
C THR A 616 28.88 -9.65 2.26
N VAL A 617 30.14 -10.08 2.33
CA VAL A 617 30.99 -10.32 1.16
C VAL A 617 30.75 -11.75 0.64
N THR A 618 30.26 -11.88 -0.60
CA THR A 618 29.94 -13.18 -1.23
C THR A 618 31.07 -13.72 -2.10
N ALA A 619 31.94 -12.84 -2.61
CA ALA A 619 33.15 -13.25 -3.33
C ALA A 619 34.34 -12.35 -2.97
N ARG A 620 35.52 -12.97 -2.96
CA ARG A 620 36.80 -12.31 -2.74
C ARG A 620 37.77 -12.67 -3.85
N ASP A 621 38.68 -11.77 -4.12
CA ASP A 621 39.84 -12.01 -4.97
C ASP A 621 40.74 -13.09 -4.32
N PRO A 622 41.19 -14.13 -5.06
CA PRO A 622 41.90 -15.26 -4.48
C PRO A 622 43.32 -14.92 -3.99
N GLU A 623 43.97 -13.91 -4.58
CA GLU A 623 45.34 -13.52 -4.26
C GLU A 623 45.40 -12.45 -3.18
N THR A 624 44.64 -11.37 -3.37
CA THR A 624 44.63 -10.19 -2.48
C THR A 624 43.67 -10.30 -1.30
N ARG A 625 42.73 -11.26 -1.33
CA ARG A 625 41.63 -11.46 -0.37
C ARG A 625 40.65 -10.28 -0.23
N LEU A 626 40.75 -9.26 -1.07
CA LEU A 626 39.85 -8.11 -1.09
C LEU A 626 38.45 -8.52 -1.62
N PRO A 627 37.36 -7.86 -1.19
CA PRO A 627 36.02 -8.17 -1.68
C PRO A 627 35.89 -7.85 -3.17
N THR A 628 35.33 -8.78 -3.95
CA THR A 628 34.98 -8.59 -5.36
C THR A 628 33.47 -8.56 -5.58
N ARG A 629 32.69 -9.11 -4.65
CA ARG A 629 31.23 -9.04 -4.63
C ARG A 629 30.71 -9.03 -3.20
N ALA A 630 29.72 -8.18 -2.93
CA ALA A 630 29.05 -8.08 -1.64
C ALA A 630 27.56 -7.78 -1.83
N PHE A 631 26.73 -8.17 -0.86
CA PHE A 631 25.38 -7.64 -0.73
C PHE A 631 25.30 -6.71 0.49
N LEU A 632 24.48 -5.67 0.35
CA LEU A 632 24.12 -4.76 1.41
C LEU A 632 22.60 -4.73 1.53
N THR A 633 22.08 -4.90 2.74
CA THR A 633 20.66 -4.68 3.04
C THR A 633 20.53 -3.37 3.79
N VAL A 634 19.88 -2.40 3.17
CA VAL A 634 19.66 -1.07 3.71
C VAL A 634 18.27 -0.99 4.32
N GLY A 635 18.21 -0.68 5.62
CA GLY A 635 16.97 -0.52 6.39
C GLY A 635 16.65 0.95 6.68
N TYR A 636 15.49 1.42 6.20
CA TYR A 636 14.91 2.72 6.55
C TYR A 636 13.53 2.54 7.18
N GLY A 637 13.48 2.44 8.51
CA GLY A 637 12.23 2.23 9.24
C GLY A 637 11.60 0.89 8.87
N PRO A 638 10.41 0.85 8.22
CA PRO A 638 9.80 -0.40 7.76
C PRO A 638 10.32 -0.90 6.40
N LEU A 639 11.15 -0.12 5.70
CA LEU A 639 11.72 -0.52 4.40
C LEU A 639 13.03 -1.26 4.64
N SER A 640 13.22 -2.39 3.97
CA SER A 640 14.45 -3.19 4.01
C SER A 640 14.74 -3.68 2.60
N GLU A 641 15.75 -3.11 1.96
CA GLU A 641 16.08 -3.31 0.54
C GLU A 641 17.47 -3.95 0.42
N THR A 642 17.58 -5.08 -0.28
CA THR A 642 18.86 -5.80 -0.48
C THR A 642 19.35 -5.64 -1.90
N PHE A 643 20.54 -5.05 -2.10
CA PHE A 643 21.18 -4.98 -3.42
C PHE A 643 22.57 -5.61 -3.42
N THR A 644 22.92 -6.21 -4.55
CA THR A 644 24.24 -6.80 -4.81
C THR A 644 25.13 -5.81 -5.54
N SER A 645 26.37 -5.66 -5.08
CA SER A 645 27.39 -4.79 -5.66
C SER A 645 28.59 -5.62 -6.10
N ARG A 646 29.13 -5.32 -7.30
CA ARG A 646 30.51 -5.68 -7.65
C ARG A 646 31.43 -4.67 -7.00
N VAL A 647 32.45 -5.13 -6.29
CA VAL A 647 33.39 -4.30 -5.53
C VAL A 647 34.77 -4.38 -6.18
N ASP A 648 35.44 -3.24 -6.27
CA ASP A 648 36.69 -3.04 -6.98
C ASP A 648 37.65 -2.28 -6.04
N CYS A 649 38.69 -2.97 -5.57
CA CYS A 649 39.60 -2.46 -4.54
C CYS A 649 41.03 -2.32 -5.08
N ASP A 650 41.36 -1.14 -5.60
CA ASP A 650 42.71 -0.82 -6.07
C ASP A 650 43.55 -0.26 -4.93
N ARG A 651 44.40 -1.13 -4.36
CA ARG A 651 45.33 -0.76 -3.28
C ARG A 651 46.53 0.08 -3.73
N SER A 652 46.83 0.10 -5.03
CA SER A 652 47.91 0.92 -5.60
C SER A 652 47.50 2.38 -5.78
N ARG A 653 46.21 2.60 -6.09
CA ARG A 653 45.60 3.94 -6.27
C ARG A 653 44.80 4.42 -5.05
N TRP A 654 44.68 3.58 -4.02
CA TRP A 654 43.85 3.81 -2.83
C TRP A 654 42.38 4.09 -3.15
N ILE A 655 41.81 3.33 -4.07
CA ILE A 655 40.42 3.44 -4.51
C ILE A 655 39.63 2.20 -4.09
N VAL A 656 38.43 2.41 -3.56
CA VAL A 656 37.42 1.35 -3.39
C VAL A 656 36.14 1.81 -4.08
N GLU A 657 35.73 1.14 -5.15
CA GLU A 657 34.48 1.42 -5.86
C GLU A 657 33.52 0.22 -5.79
N ALA A 658 32.29 0.46 -5.35
CA ALA A 658 31.18 -0.49 -5.41
C ALA A 658 30.18 -0.06 -6.50
N ARG A 659 29.81 -0.97 -7.39
CA ARG A 659 28.90 -0.73 -8.54
C ARG A 659 27.74 -1.74 -8.55
N SER A 660 26.51 -1.25 -8.69
CA SER A 660 25.26 -2.01 -8.53
C SER A 660 24.19 -1.54 -9.52
N GLY A 661 23.23 -2.41 -9.87
CA GLY A 661 22.15 -2.09 -10.81
C GLY A 661 22.41 -2.51 -12.26
N ALA A 662 21.34 -2.52 -13.05
CA ALA A 662 21.31 -3.16 -14.37
C ALA A 662 22.29 -2.57 -15.39
N LYS A 663 22.55 -1.25 -15.32
CA LYS A 663 23.50 -0.55 -16.19
C LYS A 663 24.94 -1.06 -16.08
N PHE A 664 25.29 -1.74 -14.99
CA PHE A 664 26.60 -2.38 -14.78
C PHE A 664 26.57 -3.90 -15.02
N GLY A 665 25.48 -4.44 -15.56
CA GLY A 665 25.31 -5.88 -15.81
C GLY A 665 25.37 -6.71 -14.52
N VAL A 666 24.84 -6.18 -13.42
CA VAL A 666 24.71 -6.87 -12.12
C VAL A 666 23.25 -7.28 -11.95
N ASP A 667 22.81 -8.21 -12.78
CA ASP A 667 21.47 -8.80 -12.74
C ASP A 667 21.45 -10.08 -11.90
N SER A 668 20.26 -10.44 -11.40
CA SER A 668 19.93 -11.65 -10.60
C SER A 668 20.28 -13.02 -11.20
N LYS A 669 21.02 -13.08 -12.31
CA LYS A 669 21.35 -14.32 -13.04
C LYS A 669 22.83 -14.72 -12.97
N ASP A 670 23.68 -13.96 -12.28
CA ASP A 670 25.08 -14.34 -12.00
C ASP A 670 25.20 -15.43 -10.90
N GLY A 671 24.58 -16.59 -11.11
CA GLY A 671 25.17 -17.89 -10.78
C GLY A 671 25.28 -18.38 -9.33
N GLN A 672 24.62 -17.78 -8.33
CA GLN A 672 24.54 -18.34 -6.97
C GLN A 672 23.12 -18.23 -6.38
N ASP A 673 22.83 -19.05 -5.36
CA ASP A 673 21.49 -19.29 -4.78
C ASP A 673 20.80 -18.03 -4.20
N ALA A 674 20.16 -17.25 -5.08
CA ALA A 674 19.20 -16.20 -4.73
C ALA A 674 17.92 -16.74 -4.04
N SER A 675 17.84 -18.07 -3.84
CA SER A 675 16.82 -18.77 -3.05
C SER A 675 17.00 -18.60 -1.53
N MET A 676 18.22 -18.25 -1.07
CA MET A 676 18.55 -18.16 0.36
C MET A 676 18.23 -16.81 1.00
N PHE A 677 18.08 -15.74 0.22
CA PHE A 677 17.89 -14.37 0.72
C PHE A 677 16.73 -13.65 0.00
N PRO A 678 15.56 -13.48 0.67
CA PRO A 678 14.44 -12.71 0.12
C PRO A 678 14.85 -11.27 -0.21
N GLY A 679 14.36 -10.73 -1.32
CA GLY A 679 14.65 -9.34 -1.75
C GLY A 679 15.92 -9.16 -2.59
N ALA A 680 16.86 -10.10 -2.60
CA ALA A 680 18.11 -10.00 -3.38
C ALA A 680 17.93 -9.91 -4.92
N ASN A 681 16.69 -10.08 -5.42
CA ASN A 681 16.31 -9.94 -6.82
C ASN A 681 15.60 -8.63 -7.17
N GLU A 682 15.38 -7.72 -6.21
CA GLU A 682 14.70 -6.45 -6.45
C GLU A 682 15.71 -5.37 -6.87
N VAL A 683 15.77 -5.12 -8.18
CA VAL A 683 16.67 -4.13 -8.77
C VAL A 683 16.08 -2.73 -8.60
N ILE A 684 16.24 -2.14 -7.41
CA ILE A 684 15.75 -0.78 -7.10
C ILE A 684 16.52 0.33 -7.85
N PHE A 685 17.79 0.10 -8.15
CA PHE A 685 18.68 1.03 -8.86
C PHE A 685 18.83 0.65 -10.33
N GLU A 686 18.64 1.64 -11.22
CA GLU A 686 19.09 1.53 -12.60
C GLU A 686 20.63 1.58 -12.66
N TYR A 687 21.22 2.45 -11.84
CA TYR A 687 22.62 2.37 -11.45
C TYR A 687 22.86 2.90 -10.03
N LEU A 688 23.87 2.36 -9.36
CA LEU A 688 24.49 2.89 -8.15
C LEU A 688 26.01 2.69 -8.27
N SER A 689 26.79 3.74 -8.09
CA SER A 689 28.25 3.73 -7.94
C SER A 689 28.61 4.49 -6.68
N THR A 690 29.41 3.86 -5.82
CA THR A 690 29.97 4.47 -4.61
C THR A 690 31.48 4.32 -4.69
N ARG A 691 32.20 5.42 -4.90
CA ARG A 691 33.65 5.46 -5.05
C ARG A 691 34.29 6.23 -3.90
N TRP A 692 35.18 5.56 -3.19
CA TRP A 692 36.10 6.15 -2.23
C TRP A 692 37.46 6.34 -2.89
N GLU A 693 38.08 7.49 -2.68
CA GLU A 693 39.44 7.79 -3.13
C GLU A 693 40.22 8.46 -1.99
N LEU A 694 41.39 7.91 -1.67
CA LEU A 694 42.25 8.42 -0.59
C LEU A 694 43.50 9.07 -1.19
N THR A 695 43.73 10.35 -0.89
CA THR A 695 44.96 11.04 -1.27
C THR A 695 45.82 11.28 -0.03
N PRO A 696 46.97 10.60 0.13
CA PRO A 696 47.92 10.91 1.19
C PRO A 696 48.38 12.37 1.07
N GLY A 697 48.31 13.13 2.16
CA GLY A 697 48.72 14.55 2.16
C GLY A 697 50.22 14.71 2.38
N GLU A 698 50.91 15.41 1.49
CA GLU A 698 52.30 15.81 1.63
C GLU A 698 52.44 16.97 2.64
N GLY A 699 52.35 16.64 3.93
CA GLY A 699 52.47 17.59 5.04
C GLY A 699 53.79 17.44 5.79
N ALA A 700 54.51 18.54 6.00
CA ALA A 700 55.79 18.55 6.71
C ALA A 700 55.67 17.99 8.15
N ALA A 701 56.39 16.89 8.43
CA ALA A 701 56.83 16.28 9.70
C ALA A 701 55.86 16.10 10.91
N GLN A 702 54.85 16.96 11.11
CA GLN A 702 54.03 17.00 12.34
C GLN A 702 52.51 16.91 12.11
N SER A 703 52.04 16.92 10.85
CA SER A 703 50.63 16.64 10.53
C SER A 703 50.50 15.72 9.31
N LYS A 704 50.61 14.41 9.54
CA LYS A 704 50.16 13.41 8.55
C LYS A 704 48.64 13.56 8.40
N SER A 705 48.21 14.05 7.24
CA SER A 705 46.80 14.09 6.85
C SER A 705 46.55 13.15 5.68
N THR A 706 45.30 12.78 5.48
CA THR A 706 44.86 12.06 4.28
C THR A 706 43.51 12.65 3.88
N LYS A 707 43.42 13.12 2.65
CA LYS A 707 42.16 13.58 2.07
C LYS A 707 41.34 12.34 1.72
N VAL A 708 40.08 12.33 2.13
CA VAL A 708 39.12 11.28 1.78
C VAL A 708 38.04 11.93 0.91
N GLU A 709 37.85 11.40 -0.28
CA GLU A 709 36.80 11.82 -1.18
C GLU A 709 35.80 10.68 -1.41
N LEU A 710 34.52 10.96 -1.16
CA LEU A 710 33.42 10.03 -1.36
C LEU A 710 32.53 10.58 -2.49
N GLN A 711 32.48 9.84 -3.60
CA GLN A 711 31.57 10.11 -4.71
C GLN A 711 30.49 9.03 -4.75
N ILE A 712 29.23 9.43 -4.50
CA ILE A 712 28.06 8.58 -4.67
C ILE A 712 27.29 9.06 -5.90
N ARG A 713 26.94 8.15 -6.80
CA ARG A 713 26.14 8.42 -8.00
C ARG A 713 25.10 7.33 -8.17
N PHE A 714 23.83 7.69 -8.20
CA PHE A 714 22.74 6.72 -8.38
C PHE A 714 21.64 7.24 -9.31
N GLU A 715 20.80 6.32 -9.78
CA GLU A 715 19.51 6.55 -10.44
C GLU A 715 18.58 5.39 -10.07
N PHE A 716 17.38 5.71 -9.57
CA PHE A 716 16.36 4.71 -9.24
C PHE A 716 15.54 4.36 -10.48
N ARG A 717 15.07 3.11 -10.57
CA ARG A 717 14.18 2.70 -11.67
C ARG A 717 12.77 3.31 -11.59
N ASN A 718 12.28 3.61 -10.40
CA ASN A 718 10.97 4.20 -10.18
C ASN A 718 11.11 5.61 -9.57
N GLN A 719 10.38 6.57 -10.13
CA GLN A 719 10.34 7.95 -9.63
C GLN A 719 9.83 8.04 -8.18
N LEU A 720 9.02 7.08 -7.72
CA LEU A 720 8.58 7.00 -6.33
C LEU A 720 9.75 6.75 -5.35
N HIS A 721 10.66 5.81 -5.66
CA HIS A 721 11.87 5.61 -4.86
C HIS A 721 12.78 6.84 -4.93
N ALA A 722 12.91 7.47 -6.10
CA ALA A 722 13.68 8.71 -6.25
C ALA A 722 13.12 9.85 -5.38
N ALA A 723 11.80 10.06 -5.36
CA ALA A 723 11.15 11.08 -4.54
C ALA A 723 11.28 10.78 -3.03
N MET A 724 11.09 9.52 -2.63
CA MET A 724 11.22 9.07 -1.24
C MET A 724 12.66 9.22 -0.72
N MET A 725 13.66 8.84 -1.52
CA MET A 725 15.06 8.88 -1.12
C MET A 725 15.69 10.27 -1.23
N SER A 726 15.22 11.12 -2.14
CA SER A 726 15.63 12.53 -2.23
C SER A 726 15.33 13.32 -0.94
N ALA A 727 14.35 12.88 -0.13
CA ALA A 727 14.05 13.49 1.16
C ALA A 727 15.08 13.19 2.26
N VAL A 728 15.92 12.16 2.11
CA VAL A 728 16.93 11.71 3.10
C VAL A 728 18.38 11.75 2.59
N GLU A 729 18.59 11.88 1.27
CA GLU A 729 19.89 11.96 0.57
C GLU A 729 20.93 12.83 1.31
N GLY A 730 20.56 14.07 1.66
CA GLY A 730 21.47 15.02 2.33
C GLY A 730 21.84 14.65 3.77
N GLN A 731 20.99 13.90 4.48
CA GLN A 731 21.31 13.39 5.81
C GLN A 731 22.14 12.10 5.75
N MET A 732 21.87 11.22 4.77
CA MET A 732 22.59 9.96 4.60
C MET A 732 24.09 10.15 4.40
N ALA A 733 24.50 11.07 3.52
CA ALA A 733 25.91 11.29 3.22
C ALA A 733 26.70 11.74 4.47
N GLY A 734 26.17 12.73 5.21
CA GLY A 734 26.78 13.21 6.46
C GLY A 734 26.87 12.12 7.54
N VAL A 735 25.76 11.40 7.78
CA VAL A 735 25.72 10.33 8.79
C VAL A 735 26.66 9.16 8.45
N MET A 736 26.79 8.79 7.17
CA MET A 736 27.78 7.78 6.76
C MET A 736 29.22 8.26 7.00
N ILE A 737 29.55 9.51 6.64
CA ILE A 737 30.89 10.06 6.88
C ILE A 737 31.21 10.09 8.39
N GLU A 738 30.28 10.57 9.23
CA GLU A 738 30.45 10.56 10.69
C GLU A 738 30.64 9.15 11.27
N ALA A 739 29.90 8.16 10.76
CA ALA A 739 30.01 6.77 11.18
C ALA A 739 31.36 6.15 10.80
N PHE A 740 31.84 6.37 9.56
CA PHE A 740 33.19 5.98 9.16
C PHE A 740 34.25 6.69 10.02
N GLU A 741 34.17 8.00 10.21
CA GLU A 741 35.13 8.72 11.06
C GLU A 741 35.18 8.19 12.49
N LYS A 742 34.04 7.79 13.05
CA LYS A 742 33.96 7.17 14.37
C LYS A 742 34.66 5.81 14.38
N ARG A 743 34.36 4.93 13.42
CA ARG A 743 35.00 3.60 13.31
C ARG A 743 36.51 3.72 13.07
N ILE A 744 36.96 4.67 12.26
CA ILE A 744 38.38 4.98 12.04
C ILE A 744 39.03 5.43 13.36
N ARG A 745 38.37 6.31 14.13
CA ARG A 745 38.85 6.74 15.46
C ARG A 745 38.94 5.61 16.48
N GLU A 746 38.11 4.57 16.36
CA GLU A 746 38.17 3.37 17.20
C GLU A 746 39.34 2.46 16.77
N VAL A 747 39.43 2.12 15.48
CA VAL A 747 40.47 1.23 14.91
C VAL A 747 41.89 1.83 14.99
N VAL A 748 42.03 3.16 15.04
CA VAL A 748 43.33 3.84 15.23
C VAL A 748 43.69 4.05 16.72
N ARG A 749 42.78 3.70 17.65
CA ARG A 749 43.02 3.75 19.11
C ARG A 749 43.21 2.38 19.76
N SER A 750 42.75 1.31 19.12
CA SER A 750 43.08 -0.09 19.41
C SER A 750 44.48 -0.45 18.92
#